data_AF-A0A1B8RN49-F1
#
_entry.id   AF-A0A1B8RN49-F1
#
_cell.length_a   1.000
_cell.length_b   1.000
_cell.length_c   1.000
_cell.angle_alpha   90.00
_cell.angle_beta   90.00
_cell.angle_gamma   90.00
#
_symmetry.space_group_name_H-M   'P 1'
#
loop_
_entity.id
_entity.type
_entity.pdbx_description
1 polymer ?
#
loop_
_entity_poly.entity_id
_entity_poly.type
_entity_poly.pdbx_seq_one_letter_code
_entity_poly.pdbx_strand_id
1 'polypeptide(L)'
;MQVRVLKKSVREFVELVLSSGSLDNRFTSNARAIEGVKAHQKLQKSNAEVYKKYEKEVFLKLNIDMDIFILDLEGRCDGIIIEGNDVIVEEIKSTYKPLYEIEEDYNVLHWAQAKLYGYMLCKERDIDNIYVQLSYYNLDTNEVKSFRKSYSVKELYDFLMSMVKLYHQYAELDYNHKKKRNESIKNLQFPFTKYRKGQLELAKSWYSTIKEGNKIFAQAPTGIGKTVSTIFPAIKAVGEGLGERIFYLTAKNVNRKVAEETLEKLRDKGLIYRTVTLVAKDKICINDKVSCNPDDCIYAKGYYDKVKNVIYSILMSEYSISREILCEFGEKYEVCPFELALDLINWSDGVICDYNYIFDPRVYLRRVLDESGKDNILLIDESHNLVDRGRDMYTARLLKSKFMQLRKETKGKCPTLYKALNKINSFFIEEKRICESEDKGYYYTKDEPKEIYKLLRNLMKEADEFLTQGDKYSFNEDLLELYFDCSKFLTISELYGEEYFTYVELKNDDVELCIYCVNPSEKIKGIVDKVKASIFFSATLEPFHYFIKSLGGSSDDYRIRLSSPFPKENLEVYLYAGNTRYKQRERTLPSICNEINKFIREVEGNYMVFFPSYEYMYKAYDFLKECISLDRLMIQSGDMDEEAKEKFLNEFSGGRNNIALCVMGGSFSEGVDLPGEKLIGAVIVGVGYPKISLERELIKEYYNSDGDAFSYIYPGMNKVMQAVGRVIRTEEDKGRILLIDDRYLSRAYSELLPSQWNIIKR
;
A
#
# COMPACT_ATOMS: atom_id res chain seq x y z
N MET A 1 -25.86 7.99 -33.17
CA MET A 1 -24.83 8.08 -32.11
C MET A 1 -25.40 7.40 -30.88
N GLN A 2 -24.68 6.45 -30.27
CA GLN A 2 -25.16 5.77 -29.06
C GLN A 2 -24.93 6.72 -27.88
N VAL A 3 -26.01 7.27 -27.32
CA VAL A 3 -25.94 8.18 -26.16
C VAL A 3 -25.33 7.42 -24.98
N ARG A 4 -24.29 7.98 -24.35
CA ARG A 4 -23.57 7.30 -23.26
C ARG A 4 -24.02 7.80 -21.89
N VAL A 5 -24.33 6.88 -21.00
CA VAL A 5 -24.73 7.20 -19.62
C VAL A 5 -23.48 7.31 -18.74
N LEU A 6 -23.30 8.46 -18.09
CA LEU A 6 -22.27 8.74 -17.10
C LEU A 6 -22.94 8.73 -15.72
N LYS A 7 -22.67 7.71 -14.91
CA LYS A 7 -23.27 7.59 -13.57
C LYS A 7 -22.40 8.29 -12.54
N LYS A 8 -23.01 9.13 -11.70
CA LYS A 8 -22.34 9.81 -10.59
C LYS A 8 -23.25 9.95 -9.37
N SER A 9 -22.67 9.77 -8.18
CA SER A 9 -23.37 10.19 -6.96
C SER A 9 -23.39 11.73 -6.88
N VAL A 10 -24.44 12.30 -6.28
CA VAL A 10 -24.55 13.76 -6.07
C VAL A 10 -23.33 14.30 -5.35
N ARG A 11 -22.85 13.58 -4.33
CA ARG A 11 -21.66 13.95 -3.56
C ARG A 11 -20.40 13.98 -4.42
N GLU A 12 -20.12 12.93 -5.18
CA GLU A 12 -18.95 12.89 -6.08
C GLU A 12 -18.98 14.03 -7.09
N PHE A 13 -20.15 14.28 -7.69
CA PHE A 13 -20.32 15.33 -8.68
C PHE A 13 -20.03 16.71 -8.09
N VAL A 14 -20.54 16.99 -6.88
CA VAL A 14 -20.27 18.24 -6.16
C VAL A 14 -18.79 18.36 -5.79
N GLU A 15 -18.19 17.32 -5.20
CA GLU A 15 -16.76 17.32 -4.83
C GLU A 15 -15.88 17.55 -6.08
N LEU A 16 -16.18 16.89 -7.21
CA LEU A 16 -15.42 17.04 -8.44
C LEU A 16 -15.48 18.47 -9.01
N VAL A 17 -16.67 19.07 -9.04
CA VAL A 17 -16.89 20.35 -9.75
C VAL A 17 -16.60 21.55 -8.84
N LEU A 18 -16.94 21.47 -7.56
CA LEU A 18 -16.99 22.62 -6.65
C LEU A 18 -15.99 22.60 -5.50
N SER A 19 -15.15 21.56 -5.34
CA SER A 19 -14.11 21.58 -4.28
C SER A 19 -13.29 22.87 -4.34
N SER A 20 -13.08 23.48 -3.17
CA SER A 20 -12.41 24.78 -2.99
C SER A 20 -11.67 24.80 -1.66
N GLY A 21 -10.68 25.69 -1.52
CA GLY A 21 -9.89 25.84 -0.30
C GLY A 21 -8.62 24.99 -0.25
N SER A 22 -8.10 24.80 0.96
CA SER A 22 -6.76 24.26 1.21
C SER A 22 -6.76 22.81 1.67
N LEU A 23 -5.62 22.13 1.49
CA LEU A 23 -5.33 20.86 2.17
C LEU A 23 -4.99 21.13 3.64
N ASP A 24 -5.63 20.41 4.57
CA ASP A 24 -5.32 20.51 6.00
C ASP A 24 -5.45 19.17 6.71
N ASN A 25 -4.31 18.54 6.99
CA ASN A 25 -4.24 17.25 7.64
C ASN A 25 -4.46 17.29 9.16
N ARG A 26 -4.61 18.48 9.77
CA ARG A 26 -4.97 18.60 11.20
C ARG A 26 -6.40 18.13 11.47
N PHE A 27 -7.23 18.00 10.43
CA PHE A 27 -8.67 17.79 10.56
C PHE A 27 -9.17 16.47 9.95
N THR A 28 -8.39 15.41 9.86
CA THR A 28 -8.86 14.13 9.27
C THR A 28 -8.72 12.97 10.24
N SER A 29 -9.79 12.64 10.98
CA SER A 29 -9.88 11.44 11.82
C SER A 29 -10.99 10.49 11.34
N ASN A 30 -10.67 9.20 11.17
CA ASN A 30 -11.60 8.15 10.74
C ASN A 30 -12.75 7.87 11.73
N ALA A 31 -12.59 8.25 13.00
CA ALA A 31 -13.65 8.14 14.03
C ALA A 31 -14.93 8.93 13.66
N ARG A 32 -14.80 9.98 12.82
CA ARG A 32 -15.89 10.85 12.40
C ARG A 32 -17.00 10.15 11.62
N ALA A 33 -16.67 9.11 10.83
CA ALA A 33 -17.66 8.49 9.94
C ALA A 33 -18.71 7.68 10.72
N ILE A 34 -18.29 6.90 11.72
CA ILE A 34 -19.20 6.07 12.53
C ILE A 34 -20.04 6.95 13.47
N GLU A 35 -19.43 7.96 14.07
CA GLU A 35 -20.16 8.91 14.93
C GLU A 35 -21.10 9.80 14.11
N GLY A 36 -20.72 10.17 12.88
CA GLY A 36 -21.58 10.90 11.95
C GLY A 36 -22.84 10.14 11.57
N VAL A 37 -22.75 8.85 11.24
CA VAL A 37 -23.94 8.03 10.95
C VAL A 37 -24.88 7.95 12.16
N LYS A 38 -24.33 7.79 13.37
CA LYS A 38 -25.14 7.79 14.60
C LYS A 38 -25.82 9.14 14.85
N ALA A 39 -25.15 10.24 14.53
CA ALA A 39 -25.70 11.58 14.65
C ALA A 39 -26.85 11.81 13.66
N HIS A 40 -26.71 11.39 12.40
CA HIS A 40 -27.78 11.45 11.40
C HIS A 40 -28.99 10.66 11.89
N GLN A 41 -28.80 9.42 12.34
CA GLN A 41 -29.90 8.58 12.86
C GLN A 41 -30.62 9.20 14.06
N LYS A 42 -29.88 9.83 15.00
CA LYS A 42 -30.46 10.53 16.15
C LYS A 42 -31.30 11.72 15.71
N LEU A 43 -30.77 12.58 14.84
CA LEU A 43 -31.49 13.75 14.37
C LEU A 43 -32.72 13.37 13.54
N GLN A 44 -32.58 12.41 12.62
CA GLN A 44 -33.70 11.88 11.84
C GLN A 44 -34.81 11.32 12.76
N LYS A 45 -34.44 10.63 13.85
CA LYS A 45 -35.41 10.14 14.83
C LYS A 45 -36.11 11.29 15.56
N SER A 46 -35.35 12.28 16.01
CA SER A 46 -35.90 13.51 16.63
C SER A 46 -36.86 14.23 15.67
N ASN A 47 -36.46 14.40 14.41
CA ASN A 47 -37.27 15.04 13.38
C ASN A 47 -38.57 14.26 13.10
N ALA A 48 -38.52 12.93 13.10
CA ALA A 48 -39.71 12.09 12.94
C ALA A 48 -40.71 12.21 14.11
N GLU A 49 -40.25 12.60 15.31
CA GLU A 49 -41.11 12.84 16.47
C GLU A 49 -41.69 14.27 16.46
N VAL A 50 -40.94 15.24 15.94
CA VAL A 50 -41.32 16.66 15.90
C VAL A 50 -42.22 17.00 14.72
N TYR A 51 -41.88 16.53 13.52
CA TYR A 51 -42.58 16.88 12.29
C TYR A 51 -43.67 15.86 11.94
N LYS A 52 -44.88 16.35 11.66
CA LYS A 52 -46.03 15.50 11.30
C LYS A 52 -45.80 14.67 10.03
N LYS A 53 -44.99 15.19 9.09
CA LYS A 53 -44.66 14.55 7.82
C LYS A 53 -43.17 14.70 7.58
N TYR A 54 -42.42 13.63 7.89
CA TYR A 54 -40.98 13.53 7.69
C TYR A 54 -40.66 12.23 6.96
N GLU A 55 -39.94 12.34 5.85
CA GLU A 55 -39.38 11.21 5.12
C GLU A 55 -37.86 11.22 5.34
N LYS A 56 -37.28 10.09 5.73
CA LYS A 56 -35.83 9.95 5.97
C LYS A 56 -35.19 9.14 4.85
N GLU A 57 -33.94 9.44 4.53
CA GLU A 57 -33.11 8.65 3.60
C GLU A 57 -33.77 8.45 2.22
N VAL A 58 -34.26 9.53 1.62
CA VAL A 58 -35.02 9.47 0.36
C VAL A 58 -34.05 9.36 -0.81
N PHE A 59 -34.17 8.28 -1.58
CA PHE A 59 -33.38 8.09 -2.79
C PHE A 59 -33.94 8.95 -3.93
N LEU A 60 -33.10 9.82 -4.48
CA LEU A 60 -33.44 10.74 -5.56
C LEU A 60 -32.55 10.46 -6.76
N LYS A 61 -33.12 10.63 -7.96
CA LYS A 61 -32.46 10.34 -9.22
C LYS A 61 -32.83 11.36 -10.30
N LEU A 62 -31.85 11.75 -11.12
CA LEU A 62 -32.04 12.70 -12.21
C LEU A 62 -31.13 12.36 -13.39
N ASN A 63 -31.73 12.28 -14.58
CA ASN A 63 -31.00 12.19 -15.83
C ASN A 63 -30.92 13.56 -16.49
N ILE A 64 -29.73 13.95 -16.92
CA ILE A 64 -29.45 15.25 -17.56
C ILE A 64 -28.82 14.98 -18.92
N ASP A 65 -29.46 15.46 -19.98
CA ASP A 65 -28.90 15.39 -21.33
C ASP A 65 -27.75 16.40 -21.49
N MET A 66 -26.59 15.91 -21.92
CA MET A 66 -25.37 16.67 -22.19
C MET A 66 -24.85 16.33 -23.61
N ASP A 67 -25.68 16.59 -24.61
CA ASP A 67 -25.44 16.27 -26.03
C ASP A 67 -25.24 14.77 -26.30
N ILE A 68 -23.98 14.30 -26.33
CA ILE A 68 -23.65 12.89 -26.58
C ILE A 68 -23.65 12.03 -25.30
N PHE A 69 -23.81 12.66 -24.14
CA PHE A 69 -23.86 12.01 -22.84
C PHE A 69 -25.21 12.21 -22.15
N ILE A 70 -25.60 11.26 -21.31
CA ILE A 70 -26.62 11.42 -20.27
C ILE A 70 -25.88 11.34 -18.95
N LEU A 71 -25.88 12.42 -18.18
CA LEU A 71 -25.41 12.38 -16.80
C LEU A 71 -26.54 11.84 -15.91
N ASP A 72 -26.33 10.64 -15.38
CA ASP A 72 -27.22 9.96 -14.44
C ASP A 72 -26.73 10.27 -13.02
N LEU A 73 -27.39 11.24 -12.37
CA LEU A 73 -27.12 11.64 -10.98
C LEU A 73 -28.06 10.93 -10.02
N GLU A 74 -27.50 10.32 -8.99
CA GLU A 74 -28.27 9.68 -7.92
C GLU A 74 -27.70 9.98 -6.53
N GLY A 75 -28.55 9.92 -5.51
CA GLY A 75 -28.11 10.09 -4.14
C GLY A 75 -29.23 9.90 -3.13
N ARG A 76 -28.87 9.94 -1.85
CA ARG A 76 -29.84 9.89 -0.75
C ARG A 76 -29.85 11.23 -0.05
N CYS A 77 -31.02 11.87 -0.06
CA CYS A 77 -31.29 13.05 0.76
C CYS A 77 -31.58 12.59 2.19
N ASP A 78 -30.96 13.23 3.18
CA ASP A 78 -31.07 12.83 4.58
C ASP A 78 -32.51 12.94 5.10
N GLY A 79 -33.24 13.99 4.69
CA GLY A 79 -34.63 14.20 5.11
C GLY A 79 -35.45 15.09 4.19
N ILE A 80 -36.76 14.82 4.13
CA ILE A 80 -37.77 15.70 3.52
C ILE A 80 -38.81 16.03 4.58
N ILE A 81 -39.00 17.33 4.85
CA ILE A 81 -39.96 17.83 5.83
C ILE A 81 -41.10 18.53 5.08
N ILE A 82 -42.34 18.23 5.43
CA ILE A 82 -43.53 18.92 4.90
C ILE A 82 -44.23 19.68 6.04
N GLU A 83 -44.18 21.01 5.99
CA GLU A 83 -44.79 21.92 6.96
C GLU A 83 -45.90 22.73 6.29
N GLY A 84 -47.16 22.32 6.44
CA GLY A 84 -48.26 22.97 5.73
C GLY A 84 -48.15 22.80 4.22
N ASN A 85 -47.92 23.90 3.49
CA ASN A 85 -47.68 23.90 2.05
C ASN A 85 -46.18 23.93 1.69
N ASP A 86 -45.31 24.14 2.67
CA ASP A 86 -43.88 24.26 2.45
C ASP A 86 -43.24 22.87 2.41
N VAL A 87 -42.45 22.62 1.37
CA VAL A 87 -41.61 21.43 1.24
C VAL A 87 -40.17 21.83 1.50
N ILE A 88 -39.50 21.08 2.37
CA ILE A 88 -38.12 21.35 2.77
C ILE A 88 -37.28 20.10 2.52
N VAL A 89 -36.21 20.25 1.74
CA VAL A 89 -35.12 19.27 1.65
C VAL A 89 -34.12 19.57 2.75
N GLU A 90 -33.72 18.54 3.50
CA GLU A 90 -32.73 18.62 4.57
C GLU A 90 -31.50 17.77 4.22
N GLU A 91 -30.33 18.40 4.35
CA GLU A 91 -29.03 17.71 4.38
C GLU A 91 -28.42 17.89 5.78
N ILE A 92 -28.04 16.79 6.42
CA ILE A 92 -27.49 16.74 7.76
C ILE A 92 -25.97 16.63 7.66
N LYS A 93 -25.24 17.34 8.53
CA LYS A 93 -23.79 17.24 8.64
C LYS A 93 -23.38 17.14 10.10
N SER A 94 -22.52 16.19 10.44
CA SER A 94 -21.95 16.05 11.79
C SER A 94 -20.65 16.86 11.94
N THR A 95 -20.47 17.52 13.08
CA THR A 95 -19.28 18.35 13.38
C THR A 95 -18.90 18.27 14.85
N TYR A 96 -17.63 18.51 15.16
CA TYR A 96 -17.18 18.82 16.54
C TYR A 96 -16.96 20.32 16.74
N LYS A 97 -16.94 21.12 15.66
CA LYS A 97 -16.77 22.56 15.80
C LYS A 97 -17.92 23.17 16.61
N PRO A 98 -17.65 24.14 17.49
CA PRO A 98 -18.70 24.85 18.20
C PRO A 98 -19.67 25.49 17.20
N LEU A 99 -20.98 25.28 17.43
CA LEU A 99 -22.01 25.71 16.47
C LEU A 99 -22.07 27.24 16.28
N TYR A 100 -21.52 28.02 17.21
CA TYR A 100 -21.43 29.47 17.07
C TYR A 100 -20.42 29.91 15.99
N GLU A 101 -19.43 29.08 15.64
CA GLU A 101 -18.45 29.36 14.56
C GLU A 101 -18.95 28.94 13.18
N ILE A 102 -20.01 28.16 13.12
CA ILE A 102 -20.62 27.73 11.87
C ILE A 102 -21.62 28.80 11.46
N GLU A 103 -21.26 29.56 10.42
CA GLU A 103 -22.14 30.54 9.79
C GLU A 103 -22.90 29.92 8.61
N GLU A 104 -23.85 30.68 8.06
CA GLU A 104 -24.74 30.19 7.01
C GLU A 104 -23.98 29.71 5.76
N ASP A 105 -22.95 30.43 5.33
CA ASP A 105 -22.15 30.09 4.15
C ASP A 105 -20.83 29.35 4.52
N TYR A 106 -20.82 28.69 5.68
CA TYR A 106 -19.64 27.97 6.21
C TYR A 106 -19.04 26.93 5.25
N ASN A 107 -19.88 26.22 4.48
CA ASN A 107 -19.41 25.23 3.51
C ASN A 107 -20.30 25.20 2.26
N VAL A 108 -19.72 25.64 1.14
CA VAL A 108 -20.39 25.74 -0.15
C VAL A 108 -20.74 24.36 -0.73
N LEU A 109 -19.94 23.32 -0.46
CA LEU A 109 -20.21 21.95 -0.95
C LEU A 109 -21.46 21.36 -0.31
N HIS A 110 -21.68 21.61 0.98
CA HIS A 110 -22.89 21.16 1.67
C HIS A 110 -24.14 21.79 1.05
N TRP A 111 -24.10 23.10 0.80
CA TRP A 111 -25.19 23.80 0.11
C TRP A 111 -25.40 23.28 -1.30
N ALA A 112 -24.33 23.03 -2.05
CA ALA A 112 -24.42 22.51 -3.40
C ALA A 112 -25.12 21.13 -3.43
N GLN A 113 -24.74 20.22 -2.53
CA GLN A 113 -25.37 18.91 -2.41
C GLN A 113 -26.87 19.04 -2.09
N ALA A 114 -27.23 19.86 -1.10
CA ALA A 114 -28.62 20.06 -0.70
C ALA A 114 -29.46 20.75 -1.80
N LYS A 115 -28.88 21.69 -2.55
CA LYS A 115 -29.52 22.32 -3.72
C LYS A 115 -29.82 21.32 -4.83
N LEU A 116 -28.91 20.38 -5.09
CA LEU A 116 -29.14 19.33 -6.09
C LEU A 116 -30.28 18.42 -5.68
N TYR A 117 -30.34 17.98 -4.41
CA TYR A 117 -31.49 17.23 -3.90
C TYR A 117 -32.78 18.04 -3.97
N GLY A 118 -32.73 19.35 -3.66
CA GLY A 118 -33.86 20.24 -3.82
C GLY A 118 -34.39 20.26 -5.25
N TYR A 119 -33.50 20.37 -6.25
CA TYR A 119 -33.89 20.34 -7.67
C TYR A 119 -34.50 19.00 -8.07
N MET A 120 -33.87 17.89 -7.68
CA MET A 120 -34.35 16.55 -7.96
C MET A 120 -35.77 16.37 -7.41
N LEU A 121 -36.01 16.82 -6.18
CA LEU A 121 -37.33 16.74 -5.56
C LEU A 121 -38.36 17.63 -6.25
N CYS A 122 -37.98 18.87 -6.60
CA CYS A 122 -38.82 19.77 -7.38
C CYS A 122 -39.28 19.13 -8.70
N LYS A 123 -38.38 18.41 -9.37
CA LYS A 123 -38.70 17.68 -10.61
C LYS A 123 -39.55 16.44 -10.39
N GLU A 124 -39.28 15.67 -9.35
CA GLU A 124 -40.04 14.45 -9.05
C GLU A 124 -41.48 14.75 -8.61
N ARG A 125 -41.67 15.83 -7.84
CA ARG A 125 -42.96 16.16 -7.20
C ARG A 125 -43.67 17.39 -7.79
N ASP A 126 -43.15 17.93 -8.90
CA ASP A 126 -43.70 19.10 -9.59
C ASP A 126 -43.88 20.33 -8.66
N ILE A 127 -42.80 20.72 -7.98
CA ILE A 127 -42.79 21.81 -6.99
C ILE A 127 -42.05 23.03 -7.56
N ASP A 128 -42.72 24.18 -7.59
CA ASP A 128 -42.15 25.44 -8.10
C ASP A 128 -41.15 26.11 -7.15
N ASN A 129 -41.39 26.02 -5.84
CA ASN A 129 -40.54 26.63 -4.80
C ASN A 129 -40.32 25.66 -3.66
N ILE A 130 -39.07 25.54 -3.20
CA ILE A 130 -38.68 24.63 -2.15
C ILE A 130 -37.77 25.34 -1.15
N TYR A 131 -37.81 24.90 0.10
CA TYR A 131 -36.79 25.28 1.08
C TYR A 131 -35.67 24.25 1.09
N VAL A 132 -34.43 24.72 1.10
CA VAL A 132 -33.26 23.88 1.31
C VAL A 132 -32.71 24.19 2.69
N GLN A 133 -32.57 23.16 3.52
CA GLN A 133 -32.11 23.24 4.89
C GLN A 133 -30.80 22.47 5.06
N LEU A 134 -29.80 23.14 5.64
CA LEU A 134 -28.59 22.49 6.14
C LEU A 134 -28.65 22.41 7.66
N SER A 135 -28.51 21.21 8.22
CA SER A 135 -28.54 20.97 9.67
C SER A 135 -27.19 20.45 10.15
N TYR A 136 -26.50 21.22 10.99
CA TYR A 136 -25.23 20.84 11.60
C TYR A 136 -25.47 20.27 13.00
N TYR A 137 -25.19 18.99 13.19
CA TYR A 137 -25.28 18.30 14.48
C TYR A 137 -23.91 18.29 15.17
N ASN A 138 -23.81 18.89 16.35
CA ASN A 138 -22.59 18.84 17.15
C ASN A 138 -22.50 17.52 17.92
N LEU A 139 -21.43 16.76 17.69
CA LEU A 139 -21.23 15.42 18.25
C LEU A 139 -20.96 15.42 19.77
N ASP A 140 -20.39 16.50 20.32
CA ASP A 140 -20.11 16.62 21.75
C ASP A 140 -21.35 17.10 22.54
N THR A 141 -22.02 18.15 22.07
CA THR A 141 -23.14 18.77 22.79
C THR A 141 -24.48 18.12 22.47
N ASN A 142 -24.57 17.36 21.37
CA ASN A 142 -25.83 16.87 20.78
C ASN A 142 -26.80 18.00 20.37
N GLU A 143 -26.31 19.22 20.22
CA GLU A 143 -27.09 20.35 19.74
C GLU A 143 -27.09 20.40 18.21
N VAL A 144 -28.10 21.08 17.65
CA VAL A 144 -28.25 21.24 16.20
C VAL A 144 -28.40 22.71 15.86
N LYS A 145 -27.71 23.16 14.82
CA LYS A 145 -27.90 24.47 14.20
C LYS A 145 -28.30 24.27 12.74
N SER A 146 -29.45 24.82 12.37
CA SER A 146 -30.00 24.69 11.02
C SER A 146 -30.09 26.03 10.30
N PHE A 147 -29.79 26.02 9.01
CA PHE A 147 -29.92 27.17 8.11
C PHE A 147 -30.90 26.82 7.01
N ARG A 148 -31.82 27.74 6.67
CA ARG A 148 -32.89 27.48 5.70
C ARG A 148 -32.95 28.62 4.68
N LYS A 149 -32.88 28.28 3.39
CA LYS A 149 -33.01 29.21 2.27
C LYS A 149 -34.12 28.74 1.34
N SER A 150 -34.91 29.67 0.80
CA SER A 150 -35.90 29.37 -0.24
C SER A 150 -35.25 29.47 -1.62
N TYR A 151 -35.60 28.56 -2.51
CA TYR A 151 -35.18 28.59 -3.90
C TYR A 151 -36.35 28.24 -4.82
N SER A 152 -36.44 28.94 -5.94
CA SER A 152 -37.27 28.53 -7.05
C SER A 152 -36.63 27.36 -7.81
N VAL A 153 -37.45 26.53 -8.45
CA VAL A 153 -36.98 25.45 -9.33
C VAL A 153 -36.06 25.98 -10.44
N LYS A 154 -36.27 27.22 -10.89
CA LYS A 154 -35.43 27.88 -11.90
C LYS A 154 -34.03 28.19 -11.37
N GLU A 155 -33.91 28.75 -10.17
CA GLU A 155 -32.60 29.03 -9.56
C GLU A 155 -31.79 27.75 -9.33
N LEU A 156 -32.46 26.69 -8.88
CA LEU A 156 -31.82 25.39 -8.69
C LEU A 156 -31.40 24.75 -10.02
N TYR A 157 -32.22 24.90 -11.07
CA TYR A 157 -31.86 24.48 -12.42
C TYR A 157 -30.65 25.22 -12.97
N ASP A 158 -30.63 26.55 -12.90
CA ASP A 158 -29.54 27.37 -13.41
C ASP A 158 -28.23 27.04 -12.67
N PHE A 159 -28.31 26.81 -11.35
CA PHE A 159 -27.18 26.33 -10.55
C PHE A 159 -26.69 24.95 -11.02
N LEU A 160 -27.57 23.96 -11.17
CA LEU A 160 -27.22 22.64 -11.68
C LEU A 160 -26.55 22.73 -13.06
N MET A 161 -27.14 23.49 -13.99
CA MET A 161 -26.63 23.61 -15.36
C MET A 161 -25.24 24.27 -15.40
N SER A 162 -24.95 25.19 -14.48
CA SER A 162 -23.60 25.78 -14.35
C SER A 162 -22.55 24.71 -13.97
N MET A 163 -22.90 23.77 -13.10
CA MET A 163 -22.01 22.66 -12.71
C MET A 163 -21.88 21.63 -13.83
N VAL A 164 -22.98 21.30 -14.49
CA VAL A 164 -23.02 20.38 -15.64
C VAL A 164 -22.12 20.88 -16.75
N LYS A 165 -22.12 22.18 -17.03
CA LYS A 165 -21.24 22.79 -18.04
C LYS A 165 -19.75 22.57 -17.74
N LEU A 166 -19.34 22.70 -16.47
CA LEU A 166 -17.96 22.46 -16.06
C LEU A 166 -17.61 20.97 -16.18
N TYR A 167 -18.50 20.09 -15.75
CA TYR A 167 -18.28 18.64 -15.85
C TYR A 167 -18.22 18.13 -17.29
N HIS A 168 -19.04 18.69 -18.19
CA HIS A 168 -19.10 18.31 -19.59
C HIS A 168 -17.71 18.35 -20.26
N GLN A 169 -16.90 19.38 -19.96
CA GLN A 169 -15.54 19.50 -20.51
C GLN A 169 -14.65 18.31 -20.13
N TYR A 170 -14.70 17.89 -18.86
CA TYR A 170 -13.93 16.74 -18.39
C TYR A 170 -14.46 15.41 -18.97
N ALA A 171 -15.79 15.27 -19.04
CA ALA A 171 -16.43 14.10 -19.62
C ALA A 171 -16.05 13.91 -21.10
N GLU A 172 -16.00 15.00 -21.88
CA GLU A 172 -15.58 14.98 -23.27
C GLU A 172 -14.10 14.58 -23.42
N LEU A 173 -13.21 15.12 -22.58
CA LEU A 173 -11.79 14.76 -22.57
C LEU A 173 -11.57 13.26 -22.27
N ASP A 174 -12.20 12.74 -21.21
CA ASP A 174 -12.09 11.34 -20.84
C ASP A 174 -12.66 10.41 -21.93
N TYR A 175 -13.80 10.79 -22.51
CA TYR A 175 -14.40 10.03 -23.60
C TYR A 175 -13.49 9.96 -24.84
N ASN A 176 -12.99 11.12 -25.29
CA ASN A 176 -12.11 11.19 -26.45
C ASN A 176 -10.80 10.44 -26.20
N HIS A 177 -10.26 10.53 -24.97
CA HIS A 177 -9.11 9.76 -24.55
C HIS A 177 -9.38 8.25 -24.60
N LYS A 178 -10.46 7.75 -23.98
CA LYS A 178 -10.81 6.32 -23.98
C LYS A 178 -11.05 5.77 -25.38
N LYS A 179 -11.63 6.56 -26.29
CA LYS A 179 -11.77 6.18 -27.70
C LYS A 179 -10.40 5.98 -28.35
N LYS A 180 -9.52 6.98 -28.27
CA LYS A 180 -8.15 6.92 -28.80
C LYS A 180 -7.34 5.79 -28.16
N ARG A 181 -7.45 5.62 -26.84
CA ARG A 181 -6.86 4.54 -26.06
C ARG A 181 -7.26 3.19 -26.64
N ASN A 182 -8.56 2.90 -26.72
CA ASN A 182 -9.04 1.61 -27.19
C ASN A 182 -8.65 1.34 -28.65
N GLU A 183 -8.69 2.35 -29.52
CA GLU A 183 -8.21 2.24 -30.91
C GLU A 183 -6.71 1.94 -30.98
N SER A 184 -5.89 2.62 -30.17
CA SER A 184 -4.45 2.38 -30.09
C SER A 184 -4.12 0.98 -29.58
N ILE A 185 -4.86 0.49 -28.56
CA ILE A 185 -4.66 -0.84 -27.99
C ILE A 185 -4.98 -1.93 -29.00
N LYS A 186 -6.02 -1.77 -29.83
CA LYS A 186 -6.35 -2.74 -30.89
C LYS A 186 -5.19 -2.94 -31.85
N ASN A 187 -4.57 -1.84 -32.29
CA ASN A 187 -3.44 -1.85 -33.23
C ASN A 187 -2.10 -2.16 -32.57
N LEU A 188 -2.01 -2.10 -31.24
CA LEU A 188 -0.77 -2.31 -30.50
C LEU A 188 -0.19 -3.71 -30.74
N GLN A 189 1.09 -3.75 -31.09
CA GLN A 189 1.82 -5.01 -31.20
C GLN A 189 2.68 -5.25 -29.95
N PHE A 190 3.12 -6.50 -29.77
CA PHE A 190 4.08 -6.81 -28.74
C PHE A 190 5.36 -5.98 -28.96
N PRO A 191 5.92 -5.33 -27.92
CA PRO A 191 6.96 -4.30 -28.11
C PRO A 191 8.32 -4.87 -28.54
N PHE A 192 8.50 -6.20 -28.47
CA PHE A 192 9.72 -6.89 -28.88
C PHE A 192 9.48 -7.74 -30.14
N THR A 193 10.57 -8.08 -30.84
CA THR A 193 10.50 -8.84 -32.09
C THR A 193 9.92 -10.24 -31.93
N LYS A 194 10.17 -10.90 -30.79
CA LYS A 194 9.69 -12.25 -30.47
C LYS A 194 9.45 -12.39 -28.97
N TYR A 195 8.57 -13.32 -28.60
CA TYR A 195 8.41 -13.77 -27.22
C TYR A 195 9.58 -14.66 -26.81
N ARG A 196 10.08 -14.46 -25.59
CA ARG A 196 10.98 -15.41 -24.92
C ARG A 196 10.23 -16.70 -24.54
N LYS A 197 10.97 -17.76 -24.24
CA LYS A 197 10.39 -19.04 -23.80
C LYS A 197 9.57 -18.82 -22.51
N GLY A 198 8.36 -19.37 -22.45
CA GLY A 198 7.42 -19.20 -21.33
C GLY A 198 6.73 -17.83 -21.23
N GLN A 199 7.21 -16.82 -21.95
CA GLN A 199 6.65 -15.47 -21.95
C GLN A 199 5.23 -15.43 -22.53
N LEU A 200 5.06 -16.09 -23.69
CA LEU A 200 3.75 -16.19 -24.36
C LEU A 200 2.76 -17.03 -23.54
N GLU A 201 3.26 -18.06 -22.85
CA GLU A 201 2.47 -18.92 -21.97
C GLU A 201 1.89 -18.10 -20.80
N LEU A 202 2.74 -17.33 -20.11
CA LEU A 202 2.30 -16.41 -19.05
C LEU A 202 1.26 -15.41 -19.57
N ALA A 203 1.53 -14.78 -20.71
CA ALA A 203 0.63 -13.77 -21.27
C ALA A 203 -0.75 -14.36 -21.64
N LYS A 204 -0.78 -15.56 -22.23
CA LYS A 204 -2.03 -16.24 -22.59
C LYS A 204 -2.83 -16.68 -21.36
N SER A 205 -2.17 -17.29 -20.39
CA SER A 205 -2.81 -17.73 -19.14
C SER A 205 -3.38 -16.52 -18.39
N TRP A 206 -2.59 -15.46 -18.25
CA TRP A 206 -3.04 -14.24 -17.59
C TRP A 206 -4.22 -13.57 -18.31
N TYR A 207 -4.16 -13.40 -19.64
CA TYR A 207 -5.28 -12.85 -20.40
C TYR A 207 -6.57 -13.68 -20.23
N SER A 208 -6.46 -15.01 -20.24
CA SER A 208 -7.59 -15.91 -20.04
C SER A 208 -8.20 -15.76 -18.64
N THR A 209 -7.34 -15.67 -17.61
CA THR A 209 -7.77 -15.39 -16.23
C THR A 209 -8.50 -14.04 -16.10
N ILE A 210 -8.04 -12.98 -16.79
CA ILE A 210 -8.75 -11.69 -16.80
C ILE A 210 -10.15 -11.84 -17.41
N LYS A 211 -10.26 -12.55 -18.54
CA LYS A 211 -11.52 -12.78 -19.24
C LYS A 211 -12.56 -13.47 -18.33
N GLU A 212 -12.13 -14.45 -17.56
CA GLU A 212 -12.97 -15.19 -16.62
C GLU A 212 -13.24 -14.43 -15.32
N GLY A 213 -12.43 -13.40 -15.01
CA GLY A 213 -12.55 -12.63 -13.79
C GLY A 213 -12.00 -13.34 -12.55
N ASN A 214 -10.94 -14.11 -12.73
CA ASN A 214 -10.35 -14.98 -11.71
C ASN A 214 -8.99 -14.47 -11.21
N LYS A 215 -8.35 -15.25 -10.33
CA LYS A 215 -7.01 -15.01 -9.80
C LYS A 215 -6.02 -16.03 -10.35
N ILE A 216 -4.77 -15.62 -10.55
CA ILE A 216 -3.68 -16.53 -10.94
C ILE A 216 -2.41 -16.29 -10.12
N PHE A 217 -1.78 -17.38 -9.69
CA PHE A 217 -0.48 -17.38 -9.03
C PHE A 217 0.59 -17.88 -9.99
N ALA A 218 1.54 -17.03 -10.34
CA ALA A 218 2.56 -17.29 -11.34
C ALA A 218 3.96 -17.32 -10.72
N GLN A 219 4.57 -18.50 -10.71
CA GLN A 219 6.01 -18.63 -10.50
C GLN A 219 6.70 -18.38 -11.84
N ALA A 220 7.29 -17.21 -11.98
CA ALA A 220 7.95 -16.77 -13.20
C ALA A 220 9.42 -16.43 -12.88
N PRO A 221 10.41 -17.17 -13.41
CA PRO A 221 11.83 -16.89 -13.13
C PRO A 221 12.27 -15.50 -13.58
N THR A 222 13.37 -15.00 -13.00
CA THR A 222 14.05 -13.79 -13.47
C THR A 222 14.50 -13.95 -14.93
N GLY A 223 14.56 -12.85 -15.67
CA GLY A 223 14.97 -12.87 -17.08
C GLY A 223 13.88 -13.27 -18.08
N ILE A 224 12.75 -13.85 -17.66
CA ILE A 224 11.68 -14.26 -18.60
C ILE A 224 10.89 -13.07 -19.19
N GLY A 225 11.06 -11.87 -18.64
CA GLY A 225 10.30 -10.68 -19.02
C GLY A 225 8.92 -10.62 -18.35
N LYS A 226 8.83 -10.93 -17.04
CA LYS A 226 7.59 -10.93 -16.25
C LYS A 226 6.74 -9.69 -16.47
N THR A 227 7.34 -8.51 -16.30
CA THR A 227 6.65 -7.21 -16.32
C THR A 227 5.91 -6.96 -17.62
N VAL A 228 6.57 -7.10 -18.78
CA VAL A 228 5.86 -6.94 -20.07
C VAL A 228 4.83 -8.05 -20.30
N SER A 229 5.08 -9.26 -19.79
CA SER A 229 4.16 -10.40 -19.95
C SER A 229 2.90 -10.30 -19.12
N THR A 230 2.88 -9.42 -18.12
CA THR A 230 1.69 -9.14 -17.31
C THR A 230 1.01 -7.84 -17.76
N ILE A 231 1.80 -6.79 -18.04
CA ILE A 231 1.27 -5.48 -18.49
C ILE A 231 0.64 -5.57 -19.88
N PHE A 232 1.33 -6.12 -20.88
CA PHE A 232 0.84 -6.15 -22.26
C PHE A 232 -0.52 -6.85 -22.42
N PRO A 233 -0.75 -8.10 -21.94
CA PRO A 233 -2.06 -8.73 -22.03
C PRO A 233 -3.13 -8.02 -21.20
N ALA A 234 -2.78 -7.40 -20.05
CA ALA A 234 -3.75 -6.62 -19.28
C ALA A 234 -4.21 -5.39 -20.06
N ILE A 235 -3.30 -4.66 -20.72
CA ILE A 235 -3.65 -3.54 -21.62
C ILE A 235 -4.54 -4.03 -22.76
N LYS A 236 -4.20 -5.17 -23.38
CA LYS A 236 -5.06 -5.78 -24.41
C LYS A 236 -6.45 -6.09 -23.87
N ALA A 237 -6.57 -6.58 -22.64
CA ALA A 237 -7.86 -6.86 -22.01
C ALA A 237 -8.69 -5.58 -21.79
N VAL A 238 -8.06 -4.47 -21.41
CA VAL A 238 -8.71 -3.15 -21.31
C VAL A 238 -9.25 -2.69 -22.67
N GLY A 239 -8.48 -2.87 -23.75
CA GLY A 239 -8.93 -2.52 -25.11
C GLY A 239 -10.15 -3.32 -25.61
N GLU A 240 -10.36 -4.52 -25.07
CA GLU A 240 -11.53 -5.38 -25.32
C GLU A 240 -12.68 -5.14 -24.33
N GLY A 241 -12.55 -4.16 -23.42
CA GLY A 241 -13.58 -3.85 -22.43
C GLY A 241 -13.72 -4.88 -21.30
N LEU A 242 -12.67 -5.68 -21.05
CA LEU A 242 -12.66 -6.65 -19.95
C LEU A 242 -12.31 -6.02 -18.60
N GLY A 243 -11.89 -4.76 -18.59
CA GLY A 243 -11.63 -3.90 -17.43
C GLY A 243 -11.33 -2.47 -17.90
N GLU A 244 -11.27 -1.51 -16.98
CA GLU A 244 -11.03 -0.10 -17.29
C GLU A 244 -9.67 0.42 -16.80
N ARG A 245 -9.16 -0.13 -15.69
CA ARG A 245 -7.93 0.36 -15.06
C ARG A 245 -7.02 -0.77 -14.59
N ILE A 246 -5.72 -0.57 -14.76
CA ILE A 246 -4.67 -1.48 -14.29
C ILE A 246 -3.96 -0.88 -13.08
N PHE A 247 -3.78 -1.66 -12.03
CA PHE A 247 -2.88 -1.35 -10.92
C PHE A 247 -1.67 -2.27 -10.97
N TYR A 248 -0.48 -1.70 -11.18
CA TYR A 248 0.79 -2.40 -11.05
C TYR A 248 1.37 -2.14 -9.67
N LEU A 249 1.41 -3.18 -8.84
CA LEU A 249 1.82 -3.08 -7.45
C LEU A 249 3.22 -3.67 -7.26
N THR A 250 4.10 -2.90 -6.62
CA THR A 250 5.48 -3.31 -6.33
C THR A 250 6.01 -2.64 -5.07
N ALA A 251 6.74 -3.38 -4.24
CA ALA A 251 7.41 -2.84 -3.05
C ALA A 251 8.75 -2.15 -3.34
N LYS A 252 9.31 -2.31 -4.56
CA LYS A 252 10.68 -1.87 -4.88
C LYS A 252 10.70 -0.82 -5.97
N ASN A 253 11.51 0.23 -5.75
CA ASN A 253 11.73 1.33 -6.71
C ASN A 253 12.29 0.83 -8.05
N VAL A 254 13.15 -0.19 -8.05
CA VAL A 254 13.74 -0.75 -9.28
C VAL A 254 12.65 -1.38 -10.16
N ASN A 255 11.78 -2.21 -9.58
CA ASN A 255 10.66 -2.83 -10.29
C ASN A 255 9.64 -1.79 -10.79
N ARG A 256 9.45 -0.70 -10.04
CA ARG A 256 8.61 0.43 -10.47
C ARG A 256 9.16 1.05 -11.77
N LYS A 257 10.47 1.33 -11.80
CA LYS A 257 11.14 1.85 -12.99
C LYS A 257 11.03 0.90 -14.19
N VAL A 258 11.16 -0.41 -13.98
CA VAL A 258 10.98 -1.41 -15.05
C VAL A 258 9.56 -1.39 -15.62
N ALA A 259 8.55 -1.17 -14.77
CA ALA A 259 7.16 -1.03 -15.22
C ALA A 259 6.95 0.26 -16.04
N GLU A 260 7.50 1.38 -15.58
CA GLU A 260 7.48 2.67 -16.29
C GLU A 260 8.15 2.55 -17.67
N GLU A 261 9.37 2.02 -17.73
CA GLU A 261 10.11 1.79 -18.98
C GLU A 261 9.37 0.83 -19.93
N THR A 262 8.65 -0.16 -19.39
CA THR A 262 7.83 -1.08 -20.19
C THR A 262 6.66 -0.35 -20.85
N LEU A 263 6.01 0.56 -20.12
CA LEU A 263 4.92 1.37 -20.65
C LEU A 263 5.44 2.37 -21.69
N GLU A 264 6.59 3.01 -21.49
CA GLU A 264 7.20 3.87 -22.50
C GLU A 264 7.48 3.11 -23.80
N LYS A 265 8.07 1.91 -23.71
CA LYS A 265 8.29 1.07 -24.90
C LYS A 265 7.00 0.72 -25.64
N LEU A 266 5.87 0.63 -24.94
CA LEU A 266 4.57 0.43 -25.57
C LEU A 266 4.05 1.74 -26.21
N ARG A 267 4.27 2.89 -25.58
CA ARG A 267 3.96 4.21 -26.16
C ARG A 267 4.75 4.48 -27.43
N ASP A 268 6.02 4.09 -27.47
CA ASP A 268 6.86 4.12 -28.69
C ASP A 268 6.28 3.27 -29.84
N LYS A 269 5.45 2.27 -29.50
CA LYS A 269 4.69 1.43 -30.46
C LYS A 269 3.29 1.96 -30.75
N GLY A 270 2.99 3.20 -30.36
CA GLY A 270 1.74 3.89 -30.63
C GLY A 270 0.65 3.69 -29.57
N LEU A 271 0.98 3.16 -28.38
CA LEU A 271 0.02 3.08 -27.27
C LEU A 271 -0.36 4.48 -26.78
N ILE A 272 -1.66 4.77 -26.76
CA ILE A 272 -2.25 5.90 -26.04
C ILE A 272 -2.80 5.36 -24.74
N TYR A 273 -2.10 5.62 -23.62
CA TYR A 273 -2.46 5.08 -22.31
C TYR A 273 -1.90 5.98 -21.21
N ARG A 274 -2.78 6.53 -20.38
CA ARG A 274 -2.42 7.46 -19.32
C ARG A 274 -2.06 6.68 -18.06
N THR A 275 -0.85 6.87 -17.55
CA THR A 275 -0.40 6.23 -16.30
C THR A 275 0.09 7.24 -15.30
N VAL A 276 -0.25 7.03 -14.02
CA VAL A 276 0.29 7.80 -12.90
C VAL A 276 1.11 6.91 -11.98
N THR A 277 2.28 7.40 -11.56
CA THR A 277 3.12 6.73 -10.58
C THR A 277 2.95 7.37 -9.20
N LEU A 278 2.51 6.59 -8.21
CA LEU A 278 2.43 7.04 -6.83
C LEU A 278 3.78 6.88 -6.13
N VAL A 279 4.15 7.92 -5.40
CA VAL A 279 5.37 7.98 -4.59
C VAL A 279 4.97 8.38 -3.17
N ALA A 280 5.71 7.86 -2.19
CA ALA A 280 5.50 8.19 -0.79
C ALA A 280 5.62 9.71 -0.56
N LYS A 281 4.80 10.23 0.36
CA LYS A 281 4.59 11.66 0.57
C LYS A 281 5.89 12.41 0.88
N ASP A 282 6.72 11.83 1.74
CA ASP A 282 8.06 12.31 2.11
C ASP A 282 9.03 12.40 0.92
N LYS A 283 8.88 11.54 -0.08
CA LYS A 283 9.78 11.49 -1.24
C LYS A 283 9.35 12.36 -2.42
N ILE A 284 8.08 12.76 -2.46
CA ILE A 284 7.53 13.63 -3.52
C ILE A 284 7.30 15.07 -3.04
N CYS A 285 7.31 15.31 -1.72
CA CYS A 285 7.19 16.66 -1.19
C CYS A 285 8.34 17.54 -1.69
N ILE A 286 8.00 18.74 -2.16
CA ILE A 286 8.96 19.74 -2.65
C ILE A 286 9.52 20.58 -1.47
N ASN A 287 8.84 20.61 -0.33
CA ASN A 287 9.32 21.29 0.86
C ASN A 287 10.41 20.48 1.57
N ASP A 288 11.33 21.18 2.26
CA ASP A 288 12.36 20.56 3.11
C ASP A 288 11.77 19.69 4.24
N LYS A 289 10.58 20.07 4.73
CA LYS A 289 9.82 19.33 5.73
C LYS A 289 8.40 19.10 5.25
N VAL A 290 7.89 17.91 5.53
CA VAL A 290 6.49 17.55 5.25
C VAL A 290 5.60 18.17 6.33
N SER A 291 5.11 19.38 6.09
CA SER A 291 3.96 19.95 6.81
C SER A 291 2.80 20.12 5.84
N CYS A 292 1.62 19.57 6.15
CA CYS A 292 0.50 19.48 5.22
C CYS A 292 -0.71 20.25 5.73
N ASN A 293 -0.52 21.56 5.87
CA ASN A 293 -1.54 22.50 6.28
C ASN A 293 -1.31 23.85 5.54
N PRO A 294 -2.33 24.72 5.41
CA PRO A 294 -2.21 25.95 4.65
C PRO A 294 -1.30 27.01 5.28
N ASP A 295 -0.98 26.89 6.56
CA ASP A 295 -0.17 27.87 7.30
C ASP A 295 1.32 27.65 7.01
N ASP A 296 1.76 26.38 6.91
CA ASP A 296 3.16 26.00 6.74
C ASP A 296 3.52 25.52 5.34
N CYS A 297 2.52 25.28 4.47
CA CYS A 297 2.75 24.73 3.14
C CYS A 297 2.03 25.51 2.05
N ILE A 298 2.82 26.20 1.22
CA ILE A 298 2.35 26.96 0.06
C ILE A 298 1.55 26.10 -0.92
N TYR A 299 1.96 24.83 -1.08
CA TYR A 299 1.32 23.87 -1.97
C TYR A 299 -0.01 23.32 -1.44
N ALA A 300 -0.24 23.43 -0.13
CA ALA A 300 -1.50 23.07 0.52
C ALA A 300 -2.52 24.21 0.45
N LYS A 301 -2.04 25.46 0.51
CA LYS A 301 -2.88 26.66 0.51
C LYS A 301 -3.64 26.83 -0.81
N GLY A 302 -4.97 26.88 -0.75
CA GLY A 302 -5.84 27.03 -1.92
C GLY A 302 -5.71 25.90 -2.94
N TYR A 303 -5.29 24.71 -2.51
CA TYR A 303 -5.05 23.56 -3.39
C TYR A 303 -6.24 23.26 -4.29
N TYR A 304 -7.45 23.13 -3.73
CA TYR A 304 -8.64 22.75 -4.49
C TYR A 304 -9.11 23.82 -5.47
N ASP A 305 -8.74 25.09 -5.22
CA ASP A 305 -8.99 26.20 -6.12
C ASP A 305 -8.08 26.14 -7.36
N LYS A 306 -6.86 25.64 -7.18
CA LYS A 306 -5.81 25.56 -8.22
C LYS A 306 -5.86 24.25 -9.02
N VAL A 307 -6.08 23.12 -8.35
CA VAL A 307 -5.85 21.76 -8.88
C VAL A 307 -6.63 21.46 -10.16
N LYS A 308 -7.85 22.01 -10.32
CA LYS A 308 -8.71 21.72 -11.48
C LYS A 308 -8.04 22.11 -12.81
N ASN A 309 -7.46 23.30 -12.87
CA ASN A 309 -6.75 23.78 -14.05
C ASN A 309 -5.47 22.99 -14.31
N VAL A 310 -4.81 22.53 -13.23
CA VAL A 310 -3.61 21.69 -13.32
C VAL A 310 -3.95 20.32 -13.90
N ILE A 311 -5.00 19.67 -13.39
CA ILE A 311 -5.50 18.39 -13.92
C ILE A 311 -5.81 18.56 -15.40
N TYR A 312 -6.63 19.55 -15.77
CA TYR A 312 -6.97 19.79 -17.18
C TYR A 312 -5.71 19.92 -18.07
N SER A 313 -4.71 20.68 -17.61
CA SER A 313 -3.45 20.88 -18.33
C SER A 313 -2.70 19.55 -18.52
N ILE A 314 -2.56 18.75 -17.46
CA ILE A 314 -1.91 17.43 -17.50
C ILE A 314 -2.68 16.48 -18.42
N LEU A 315 -4.02 16.43 -18.36
CA LEU A 315 -4.81 15.53 -19.19
C LEU A 315 -4.66 15.82 -20.69
N MET A 316 -4.34 17.07 -21.04
CA MET A 316 -4.16 17.53 -22.41
C MET A 316 -2.75 17.30 -22.97
N SER A 317 -1.71 17.32 -22.13
CA SER A 317 -0.31 17.20 -22.58
C SER A 317 0.36 15.87 -22.25
N GLU A 318 -0.04 15.19 -21.17
CA GLU A 318 0.71 14.07 -20.61
C GLU A 318 -0.04 12.73 -20.66
N TYR A 319 0.69 11.70 -21.07
CA TYR A 319 0.30 10.29 -20.92
C TYR A 319 1.13 9.56 -19.85
N SER A 320 2.33 10.04 -19.55
CA SER A 320 3.21 9.46 -18.53
C SER A 320 3.37 10.44 -17.38
N ILE A 321 2.60 10.24 -16.32
CA ILE A 321 2.56 11.13 -15.16
C ILE A 321 3.49 10.54 -14.11
N SER A 322 4.78 10.82 -14.27
CA SER A 322 5.84 10.40 -13.35
C SER A 322 6.00 11.37 -12.18
N ARG A 323 6.90 11.05 -11.25
CA ARG A 323 7.29 11.94 -10.16
C ARG A 323 7.76 13.30 -10.69
N GLU A 324 8.58 13.28 -11.73
CA GLU A 324 9.18 14.47 -12.32
C GLU A 324 8.11 15.41 -12.87
N ILE A 325 7.14 14.87 -13.62
CA ILE A 325 6.00 15.63 -14.13
C ILE A 325 5.14 16.19 -12.99
N LEU A 326 4.84 15.39 -11.97
CA LEU A 326 4.05 15.84 -10.82
C LEU A 326 4.74 16.98 -10.05
N CYS A 327 6.07 16.89 -9.87
CA CYS A 327 6.86 17.96 -9.27
C CYS A 327 6.89 19.21 -10.15
N GLU A 328 7.12 19.07 -11.46
CA GLU A 328 7.16 20.20 -12.40
C GLU A 328 5.84 20.99 -12.38
N PHE A 329 4.70 20.30 -12.50
CA PHE A 329 3.39 20.94 -12.42
C PHE A 329 3.09 21.45 -11.00
N GLY A 330 3.52 20.74 -9.97
CA GLY A 330 3.37 21.17 -8.58
C GLY A 330 4.08 22.48 -8.27
N GLU A 331 5.32 22.63 -8.74
CA GLU A 331 6.10 23.87 -8.64
C GLU A 331 5.46 24.99 -9.46
N LYS A 332 5.14 24.71 -10.73
CA LYS A 332 4.61 25.71 -11.66
C LYS A 332 3.26 26.29 -11.23
N TYR A 333 2.39 25.47 -10.65
CA TYR A 333 1.02 25.86 -10.28
C TYR A 333 0.81 25.96 -8.77
N GLU A 334 1.87 25.83 -7.97
CA GLU A 334 1.84 25.83 -6.51
C GLU A 334 0.82 24.84 -5.93
N VAL A 335 0.76 23.61 -6.44
CA VAL A 335 -0.11 22.55 -5.92
C VAL A 335 0.71 21.39 -5.36
N CYS A 336 0.18 20.72 -4.33
CA CYS A 336 0.84 19.58 -3.71
C CYS A 336 0.96 18.41 -4.72
N PRO A 337 2.18 17.99 -5.11
CA PRO A 337 2.36 16.89 -6.07
C PRO A 337 1.77 15.56 -5.59
N PHE A 338 1.83 15.31 -4.28
CA PHE A 338 1.30 14.07 -3.68
C PHE A 338 -0.21 13.96 -3.84
N GLU A 339 -0.94 15.00 -3.45
CA GLU A 339 -2.41 15.02 -3.57
C GLU A 339 -2.83 15.08 -5.04
N LEU A 340 -2.07 15.79 -5.87
CA LEU A 340 -2.30 15.85 -7.32
C LEU A 340 -2.22 14.45 -7.95
N ALA A 341 -1.24 13.64 -7.52
CA ALA A 341 -1.13 12.25 -7.97
C ALA A 341 -2.36 11.42 -7.60
N LEU A 342 -2.92 11.62 -6.39
CA LEU A 342 -4.14 10.93 -5.94
C LEU A 342 -5.37 11.36 -6.76
N ASP A 343 -5.52 12.66 -7.04
CA ASP A 343 -6.62 13.17 -7.86
C ASP A 343 -6.55 12.64 -9.31
N LEU A 344 -5.34 12.50 -9.86
CA LEU A 344 -5.10 12.00 -11.21
C LEU A 344 -5.38 10.50 -11.39
N ILE A 345 -5.51 9.72 -10.30
CA ILE A 345 -5.91 8.30 -10.37
C ILE A 345 -7.26 8.16 -11.09
N ASN A 346 -8.21 9.06 -10.81
CA ASN A 346 -9.55 9.02 -11.39
C ASN A 346 -9.53 9.16 -12.93
N TRP A 347 -8.49 9.78 -13.47
CA TRP A 347 -8.33 10.07 -14.90
C TRP A 347 -7.29 9.20 -15.60
N SER A 348 -6.68 8.25 -14.88
CA SER A 348 -5.61 7.39 -15.37
C SER A 348 -6.11 5.98 -15.70
N ASP A 349 -5.59 5.41 -16.78
CA ASP A 349 -5.83 4.04 -17.22
C ASP A 349 -4.95 3.04 -16.45
N GLY A 350 -3.78 3.49 -16.00
CA GLY A 350 -2.84 2.70 -15.21
C GLY A 350 -2.33 3.45 -13.99
N VAL A 351 -2.13 2.72 -12.90
CA VAL A 351 -1.52 3.24 -11.66
C VAL A 351 -0.38 2.34 -11.27
N ILE A 352 0.79 2.91 -11.00
CA ILE A 352 1.95 2.19 -10.47
C ILE A 352 2.16 2.64 -9.03
N CYS A 353 2.07 1.71 -8.07
CA CYS A 353 2.14 2.07 -6.65
C CYS A 353 2.65 0.93 -5.76
N ASP A 354 2.90 1.24 -4.48
CA ASP A 354 3.21 0.24 -3.45
C ASP A 354 1.95 -0.54 -3.03
N TYR A 355 2.14 -1.76 -2.49
CA TYR A 355 1.07 -2.59 -1.92
C TYR A 355 0.20 -1.82 -0.93
N ASN A 356 0.78 -0.90 -0.15
CA ASN A 356 0.09 -0.18 0.90
C ASN A 356 -1.13 0.61 0.39
N TYR A 357 -1.09 1.16 -0.82
CA TYR A 357 -2.22 1.91 -1.38
C TYR A 357 -3.45 1.03 -1.67
N ILE A 358 -3.26 -0.28 -1.76
CA ILE A 358 -4.31 -1.27 -2.05
C ILE A 358 -4.63 -2.15 -0.85
N PHE A 359 -3.68 -2.42 0.04
CA PHE A 359 -3.85 -3.37 1.14
C PHE A 359 -3.80 -2.74 2.54
N ASP A 360 -3.20 -1.56 2.74
CA ASP A 360 -3.12 -0.97 4.07
C ASP A 360 -4.46 -0.32 4.47
N PRO A 361 -5.11 -0.70 5.58
CA PRO A 361 -6.44 -0.22 5.94
C PRO A 361 -6.56 1.30 6.16
N ARG A 362 -5.43 2.00 6.36
CA ARG A 362 -5.37 3.46 6.55
C ARG A 362 -5.15 4.23 5.25
N VAL A 363 -4.35 3.68 4.33
CA VAL A 363 -3.95 4.32 3.06
C VAL A 363 -4.72 3.76 1.86
N TYR A 364 -5.51 2.70 2.10
CA TYR A 364 -6.36 2.04 1.12
C TYR A 364 -7.18 3.05 0.32
N LEU A 365 -7.03 3.00 -1.00
CA LEU A 365 -7.78 3.81 -1.97
C LEU A 365 -9.25 3.35 -2.04
N ARG A 366 -10.00 3.49 -0.92
CA ARG A 366 -11.39 3.05 -0.74
C ARG A 366 -12.28 3.44 -1.91
N ARG A 367 -12.25 4.71 -2.30
CA ARG A 367 -13.09 5.25 -3.38
C ARG A 367 -12.89 4.47 -4.69
N VAL A 368 -11.66 4.12 -5.03
CA VAL A 368 -11.37 3.48 -6.33
C VAL A 368 -11.76 2.00 -6.35
N LEU A 369 -11.65 1.31 -5.22
CA LEU A 369 -11.85 -0.14 -5.14
C LEU A 369 -13.25 -0.54 -4.63
N ASP A 370 -13.87 0.25 -3.78
CA ASP A 370 -15.21 -0.05 -3.25
C ASP A 370 -16.33 0.40 -4.20
N GLU A 371 -16.16 1.48 -4.96
CA GLU A 371 -17.17 1.99 -5.91
C GLU A 371 -17.01 1.43 -7.33
N SER A 372 -15.77 1.13 -7.76
CA SER A 372 -15.46 0.66 -9.12
C SER A 372 -14.58 -0.59 -9.15
N GLY A 373 -14.60 -1.41 -8.08
CA GLY A 373 -13.74 -2.59 -7.93
C GLY A 373 -13.71 -3.48 -9.17
N LYS A 374 -14.89 -3.84 -9.71
CA LYS A 374 -15.04 -4.77 -10.84
C LYS A 374 -14.49 -4.26 -12.18
N ASP A 375 -14.06 -3.01 -12.24
CA ASP A 375 -13.40 -2.43 -13.42
C ASP A 375 -11.86 -2.48 -13.32
N ASN A 376 -11.32 -2.81 -12.14
CA ASN A 376 -9.88 -2.76 -11.87
C ASN A 376 -9.22 -4.14 -12.04
N ILE A 377 -8.01 -4.16 -12.60
CA ILE A 377 -7.16 -5.35 -12.77
C ILE A 377 -5.88 -5.16 -11.94
N LEU A 378 -5.56 -6.11 -11.06
CA LEU A 378 -4.39 -6.02 -10.16
C LEU A 378 -3.22 -6.89 -10.65
N LEU A 379 -2.05 -6.28 -10.79
CA LEU A 379 -0.78 -6.93 -11.12
C LEU A 379 0.14 -6.80 -9.92
N ILE A 380 0.35 -7.87 -9.16
CA ILE A 380 1.12 -7.87 -7.92
C ILE A 380 2.49 -8.51 -8.21
N ASP A 381 3.47 -7.66 -8.53
CA ASP A 381 4.87 -8.07 -8.74
C ASP A 381 5.52 -8.43 -7.41
N GLU A 382 6.55 -9.28 -7.44
CA GLU A 382 7.27 -9.78 -6.26
C GLU A 382 6.35 -10.09 -5.07
N SER A 383 5.22 -10.74 -5.37
CA SER A 383 4.13 -11.03 -4.42
C SER A 383 4.54 -11.86 -3.22
N HIS A 384 5.72 -12.50 -3.26
CA HIS A 384 6.30 -13.17 -2.11
C HIS A 384 6.50 -12.22 -0.91
N ASN A 385 6.76 -10.93 -1.16
CA ASN A 385 6.90 -9.92 -0.11
C ASN A 385 5.57 -9.52 0.52
N LEU A 386 4.45 -9.73 -0.17
CA LEU A 386 3.13 -9.31 0.29
C LEU A 386 2.70 -10.08 1.55
N VAL A 387 3.26 -11.27 1.81
CA VAL A 387 2.95 -12.04 3.02
C VAL A 387 3.40 -11.28 4.28
N ASP A 388 4.69 -10.95 4.37
CA ASP A 388 5.23 -10.23 5.53
C ASP A 388 4.73 -8.78 5.56
N ARG A 389 4.66 -8.12 4.40
CA ARG A 389 4.08 -6.77 4.29
C ARG A 389 2.62 -6.71 4.74
N GLY A 390 1.83 -7.74 4.41
CA GLY A 390 0.45 -7.87 4.85
C GLY A 390 0.37 -7.97 6.37
N ARG A 391 1.19 -8.82 7.00
CA ARG A 391 1.27 -8.91 8.47
C ARG A 391 1.57 -7.54 9.10
N ASP A 392 2.53 -6.81 8.55
CA ASP A 392 2.91 -5.48 9.06
C ASP A 392 1.83 -4.41 8.87
N MET A 393 1.17 -4.38 7.71
CA MET A 393 0.05 -3.47 7.41
C MET A 393 -1.09 -3.64 8.42
N TYR A 394 -1.40 -4.90 8.77
CA TYR A 394 -2.47 -5.26 9.69
C TYR A 394 -2.03 -5.41 11.15
N THR A 395 -0.80 -5.07 11.49
CA THR A 395 -0.27 -5.08 12.86
C THR A 395 -0.15 -3.65 13.42
N ALA A 396 -0.46 -3.47 14.70
CA ALA A 396 -0.29 -2.19 15.39
C ALA A 396 0.51 -2.34 16.69
N ARG A 397 1.39 -1.37 16.96
CA ARG A 397 2.30 -1.37 18.10
C ARG A 397 2.22 -0.05 18.84
N LEU A 398 2.35 -0.09 20.16
CA LEU A 398 2.43 1.06 21.03
C LEU A 398 3.63 0.92 21.95
N LEU A 399 4.48 1.94 21.97
CA LEU A 399 5.69 2.00 22.80
C LEU A 399 5.47 2.90 24.01
N LYS A 400 5.75 2.38 25.20
CA LYS A 400 5.62 3.11 26.46
C LYS A 400 6.47 4.39 26.47
N SER A 401 7.68 4.35 25.92
CA SER A 401 8.59 5.50 25.83
C SER A 401 7.94 6.75 25.22
N LYS A 402 7.17 6.61 24.12
CA LYS A 402 6.47 7.73 23.47
C LYS A 402 5.47 8.41 24.40
N PHE A 403 4.66 7.62 25.11
CA PHE A 403 3.72 8.17 26.10
C PHE A 403 4.45 8.83 27.28
N MET A 404 5.57 8.24 27.73
CA MET A 404 6.35 8.77 28.85
C MET A 404 7.02 10.10 28.51
N GLN A 405 7.55 10.25 27.30
CA GLN A 405 8.17 11.49 26.80
C GLN A 405 7.13 12.62 26.79
N LEU A 406 6.03 12.45 26.07
CA LEU A 406 4.96 13.45 25.98
C LEU A 406 4.36 13.78 27.35
N ARG A 407 4.26 12.79 28.25
CA ARG A 407 3.82 13.02 29.63
C ARG A 407 4.75 13.98 30.38
N LYS A 408 6.07 13.90 30.17
CA LYS A 408 7.03 14.82 30.81
C LYS A 408 6.88 16.24 30.25
N GLU A 409 6.72 16.37 28.94
CA GLU A 409 6.67 17.65 28.24
C GLU A 409 5.37 18.43 28.48
N THR A 410 4.26 17.71 28.65
CA THR A 410 2.93 18.27 28.93
C THR A 410 2.72 18.64 30.39
N LYS A 411 3.59 18.19 31.29
CA LYS A 411 3.49 18.44 32.74
C LYS A 411 3.52 19.95 33.03
N GLY A 412 2.47 20.44 33.68
CA GLY A 412 2.33 21.86 34.04
C GLY A 412 1.96 22.79 32.88
N LYS A 413 1.96 22.30 31.63
CA LYS A 413 1.57 23.07 30.43
C LYS A 413 0.16 22.74 29.96
N CYS A 414 -0.17 21.45 29.90
CA CYS A 414 -1.43 20.93 29.34
C CYS A 414 -2.05 19.93 30.33
N PRO A 415 -2.85 20.39 31.32
CA PRO A 415 -3.31 19.53 32.41
C PRO A 415 -4.18 18.34 31.98
N THR A 416 -5.04 18.50 30.97
CA THR A 416 -5.93 17.44 30.50
C THR A 416 -5.17 16.37 29.72
N LEU A 417 -4.32 16.79 28.76
CA LEU A 417 -3.42 15.92 28.02
C LEU A 417 -2.46 15.16 28.94
N TYR A 418 -1.86 15.84 29.92
CA TYR A 418 -1.02 15.20 30.94
C TYR A 418 -1.77 14.12 31.72
N LYS A 419 -3.01 14.37 32.13
CA LYS A 419 -3.84 13.39 32.85
C LYS A 419 -4.12 12.16 31.97
N ALA A 420 -4.43 12.35 30.69
CA ALA A 420 -4.69 11.25 29.75
C ALA A 420 -3.41 10.40 29.56
N LEU A 421 -2.28 11.03 29.26
CA LEU A 421 -0.98 10.38 29.11
C LEU A 421 -0.55 9.66 30.40
N ASN A 422 -0.81 10.24 31.57
CA ASN A 422 -0.47 9.62 32.85
C ASN A 422 -1.25 8.32 33.10
N LYS A 423 -2.54 8.25 32.73
CA LYS A 423 -3.33 7.01 32.85
C LYS A 423 -2.78 5.89 31.96
N ILE A 424 -2.43 6.21 30.71
CA ILE A 424 -1.83 5.24 29.80
C ILE A 424 -0.45 4.80 30.29
N ASN A 425 0.36 5.73 30.81
CA ASN A 425 1.64 5.38 31.41
C ASN A 425 1.48 4.45 32.63
N SER A 426 0.44 4.63 33.45
CA SER A 426 0.14 3.71 34.55
C SER A 426 -0.22 2.30 34.06
N PHE A 427 -1.01 2.19 32.98
CA PHE A 427 -1.28 0.92 32.32
C PHE A 427 0.03 0.22 31.91
N PHE A 428 0.91 0.91 31.17
CA PHE A 428 2.19 0.34 30.76
C PHE A 428 3.16 0.01 31.91
N ILE A 429 3.01 0.62 33.10
CA ILE A 429 3.80 0.25 34.28
C ILE A 429 3.36 -1.11 34.79
N GLU A 430 2.05 -1.38 34.79
CA GLU A 430 1.54 -2.68 35.21
C GLU A 430 1.95 -3.77 34.22
N GLU A 431 1.83 -3.49 32.92
CA GLU A 431 2.33 -4.36 31.86
C GLU A 431 3.82 -4.69 31.98
N LYS A 432 4.63 -3.69 32.37
CA LYS A 432 6.06 -3.90 32.65
C LYS A 432 6.28 -4.91 33.76
N ARG A 433 5.53 -4.81 34.86
CA ARG A 433 5.66 -5.71 36.03
C ARG A 433 5.32 -7.15 35.68
N ILE A 434 4.28 -7.34 34.87
CA ILE A 434 3.89 -8.67 34.37
C ILE A 434 5.03 -9.23 33.53
N CYS A 435 5.57 -8.46 32.56
CA CYS A 435 6.69 -8.92 31.74
C CYS A 435 7.96 -9.22 32.55
N GLU A 436 8.27 -8.44 33.58
CA GLU A 436 9.41 -8.67 34.48
C GLU A 436 9.25 -9.95 35.32
N SER A 437 8.02 -10.42 35.53
CA SER A 437 7.74 -11.69 36.20
C SER A 437 7.88 -12.92 35.29
N GLU A 438 7.90 -12.72 33.97
CA GLU A 438 8.06 -13.77 32.97
C GLU A 438 9.55 -13.98 32.64
N ASP A 439 10.01 -15.24 32.63
CA ASP A 439 11.43 -15.60 32.39
C ASP A 439 11.97 -15.10 31.03
N LYS A 440 11.08 -14.97 30.04
CA LYS A 440 11.45 -14.54 28.68
C LYS A 440 11.31 -13.03 28.44
N GLY A 441 10.80 -12.27 29.42
CA GLY A 441 10.56 -10.83 29.28
C GLY A 441 9.40 -10.46 28.36
N TYR A 442 8.49 -11.39 28.09
CA TYR A 442 7.28 -11.15 27.30
C TYR A 442 6.16 -12.11 27.70
N TYR A 443 4.93 -11.73 27.38
CA TYR A 443 3.77 -12.62 27.42
C TYR A 443 2.85 -12.35 26.21
N TYR A 444 1.98 -13.30 25.86
CA TYR A 444 0.99 -13.13 24.80
C TYR A 444 -0.32 -13.86 25.12
N THR A 445 -1.39 -13.43 24.47
CA THR A 445 -2.74 -14.00 24.55
C THR A 445 -3.47 -13.87 23.21
N LYS A 446 -4.55 -14.62 23.02
CA LYS A 446 -5.53 -14.40 21.92
C LYS A 446 -6.62 -13.40 22.27
N ASP A 447 -6.60 -12.88 23.50
CA ASP A 447 -7.55 -11.88 23.95
C ASP A 447 -7.14 -10.46 23.53
N GLU A 448 -8.13 -9.62 23.24
CA GLU A 448 -7.93 -8.21 22.93
C GLU A 448 -7.52 -7.38 24.17
N PRO A 449 -6.64 -6.36 24.04
CA PRO A 449 -6.29 -5.46 25.13
C PRO A 449 -7.36 -4.38 25.36
N LYS A 450 -8.59 -4.79 25.71
CA LYS A 450 -9.78 -3.90 25.77
C LYS A 450 -9.62 -2.72 26.73
N GLU A 451 -8.82 -2.89 27.78
CA GLU A 451 -8.57 -1.86 28.79
C GLU A 451 -7.92 -0.60 28.19
N ILE A 452 -6.98 -0.75 27.24
CA ILE A 452 -6.25 0.39 26.68
C ILE A 452 -7.12 1.19 25.70
N TYR A 453 -8.08 0.56 25.01
CA TYR A 453 -8.86 1.23 23.95
C TYR A 453 -9.58 2.49 24.43
N LYS A 454 -10.18 2.44 25.63
CA LYS A 454 -10.86 3.61 26.21
C LYS A 454 -9.88 4.71 26.57
N LEU A 455 -8.68 4.35 27.03
CA LEU A 455 -7.62 5.31 27.35
C LEU A 455 -7.09 6.00 26.10
N LEU A 456 -6.89 5.24 25.00
CA LEU A 456 -6.45 5.78 23.72
C LEU A 456 -7.49 6.72 23.11
N ARG A 457 -8.77 6.35 23.10
CA ARG A 457 -9.85 7.24 22.61
C ARG A 457 -9.90 8.56 23.38
N ASN A 458 -9.74 8.49 24.71
CA ASN A 458 -9.68 9.69 25.53
C ASN A 458 -8.44 10.55 25.23
N LEU A 459 -7.26 9.93 25.05
CA LEU A 459 -6.05 10.65 24.64
C LEU A 459 -6.24 11.32 23.28
N MET A 460 -6.82 10.62 22.30
CA MET A 460 -7.06 11.17 20.96
C MET A 460 -7.99 12.37 21.00
N LYS A 461 -9.07 12.32 21.79
CA LYS A 461 -9.97 13.48 21.97
C LYS A 461 -9.20 14.70 22.48
N GLU A 462 -8.42 14.53 23.54
CA GLU A 462 -7.61 15.62 24.11
C GLU A 462 -6.57 16.11 23.09
N ALA A 463 -5.86 15.19 22.43
CA ALA A 463 -4.84 15.53 21.44
C ALA A 463 -5.43 16.29 20.25
N ASP A 464 -6.63 15.95 19.78
CA ASP A 464 -7.33 16.65 18.70
C ASP A 464 -7.55 18.13 19.05
N GLU A 465 -7.99 18.43 20.28
CA GLU A 465 -8.18 19.81 20.78
C GLU A 465 -6.87 20.62 20.81
N PHE A 466 -5.74 19.98 21.12
CA PHE A 466 -4.43 20.65 21.13
C PHE A 466 -3.85 20.81 19.71
N LEU A 467 -3.95 19.78 18.87
CA LEU A 467 -3.44 19.80 17.49
C LEU A 467 -4.21 20.81 16.62
N THR A 468 -5.49 21.08 16.92
CA THR A 468 -6.26 22.12 16.22
C THR A 468 -5.89 23.55 16.60
N GLN A 469 -5.21 23.77 17.73
CA GLN A 469 -4.76 25.12 18.15
C GLN A 469 -3.46 25.58 17.47
N GLY A 470 -2.92 24.79 16.53
CA GLY A 470 -1.69 25.10 15.78
C GLY A 470 -0.40 24.90 16.56
N ASP A 471 0.73 25.36 15.99
CA ASP A 471 2.10 25.17 16.49
C ASP A 471 2.45 26.06 17.69
N LYS A 472 1.70 25.88 18.76
CA LYS A 472 1.91 26.57 20.04
C LYS A 472 2.94 25.88 20.92
N TYR A 473 3.17 24.59 20.73
CA TYR A 473 4.01 23.78 21.61
C TYR A 473 5.10 23.03 20.85
N SER A 474 6.29 22.96 21.45
CA SER A 474 7.45 22.27 20.88
C SER A 474 7.28 20.76 20.70
N PHE A 475 6.26 20.16 21.31
CA PHE A 475 5.99 18.71 21.30
C PHE A 475 4.89 18.32 20.29
N ASN A 476 4.40 19.25 19.47
CA ASN A 476 3.30 18.99 18.54
C ASN A 476 3.63 17.89 17.52
N GLU A 477 4.86 17.85 16.99
CA GLU A 477 5.31 16.81 16.06
C GLU A 477 5.24 15.42 16.74
N ASP A 478 5.81 15.29 17.94
CA ASP A 478 5.77 14.04 18.74
C ASP A 478 4.32 13.63 19.09
N LEU A 479 3.47 14.61 19.44
CA LEU A 479 2.06 14.37 19.74
C LEU A 479 1.30 13.87 18.51
N LEU A 480 1.58 14.44 17.33
CA LEU A 480 0.97 14.04 16.07
C LEU A 480 1.41 12.62 15.67
N GLU A 481 2.68 12.28 15.86
CA GLU A 481 3.18 10.92 15.64
C GLU A 481 2.47 9.92 16.57
N LEU A 482 2.42 10.21 17.87
CA LEU A 482 1.71 9.36 18.84
C LEU A 482 0.21 9.26 18.51
N TYR A 483 -0.41 10.34 18.05
CA TYR A 483 -1.80 10.35 17.60
C TYR A 483 -2.02 9.37 16.45
N PHE A 484 -1.13 9.35 15.45
CA PHE A 484 -1.21 8.40 14.34
C PHE A 484 -0.97 6.96 14.78
N ASP A 485 -0.09 6.70 15.74
CA ASP A 485 0.11 5.38 16.33
C ASP A 485 -1.15 4.90 17.05
N CYS A 486 -1.75 5.75 17.89
CA CYS A 486 -3.01 5.47 18.58
C CYS A 486 -4.17 5.22 17.60
N SER A 487 -4.27 6.05 16.56
CA SER A 487 -5.26 5.92 15.50
C SER A 487 -5.10 4.60 14.74
N LYS A 488 -3.86 4.22 14.39
CA LYS A 488 -3.57 2.91 13.78
C LYS A 488 -3.99 1.78 14.72
N PHE A 489 -3.62 1.86 15.99
CA PHE A 489 -3.94 0.83 16.97
C PHE A 489 -5.44 0.60 17.12
N LEU A 490 -6.23 1.68 17.22
CA LEU A 490 -7.68 1.57 17.26
C LEU A 490 -8.27 1.06 15.94
N THR A 491 -7.77 1.51 14.79
CA THR A 491 -8.24 1.01 13.48
C THR A 491 -7.99 -0.49 13.33
N ILE A 492 -6.81 -0.97 13.72
CA ILE A 492 -6.48 -2.40 13.68
C ILE A 492 -7.27 -3.20 14.72
N SER A 493 -7.58 -2.61 15.88
CA SER A 493 -8.42 -3.28 16.90
C SER A 493 -9.81 -3.64 16.39
N GLU A 494 -10.36 -2.88 15.44
CA GLU A 494 -11.66 -3.18 14.81
C GLU A 494 -11.60 -4.40 13.88
N LEU A 495 -10.40 -4.82 13.47
CA LEU A 495 -10.15 -5.97 12.60
C LEU A 495 -9.75 -7.23 13.38
N TYR A 496 -9.70 -7.16 14.72
CA TYR A 496 -9.20 -8.25 15.56
C TYR A 496 -10.08 -9.50 15.41
N GLY A 497 -9.43 -10.65 15.22
CA GLY A 497 -10.06 -11.94 14.95
C GLY A 497 -9.15 -13.10 15.32
N GLU A 498 -9.46 -14.32 14.86
CA GLU A 498 -8.73 -15.54 15.23
C GLU A 498 -7.26 -15.55 14.75
N GLU A 499 -6.96 -14.77 13.72
CA GLU A 499 -5.64 -14.55 13.13
C GLU A 499 -4.74 -13.57 13.90
N TYR A 500 -5.21 -13.03 15.02
CA TYR A 500 -4.47 -12.09 15.84
C TYR A 500 -3.98 -12.70 17.14
N PHE A 501 -2.86 -12.15 17.61
CA PHE A 501 -2.40 -12.30 18.98
C PHE A 501 -2.15 -10.91 19.57
N THR A 502 -2.39 -10.78 20.86
CA THR A 502 -1.94 -9.64 21.64
C THR A 502 -0.69 -10.05 22.39
N TYR A 503 0.38 -9.29 22.30
CA TYR A 503 1.56 -9.52 23.11
C TYR A 503 2.09 -8.25 23.75
N VAL A 504 2.78 -8.42 24.87
CA VAL A 504 3.60 -7.39 25.49
C VAL A 504 5.02 -7.92 25.62
N GLU A 505 5.99 -7.13 25.19
CA GLU A 505 7.40 -7.51 25.20
C GLU A 505 8.26 -6.37 25.77
N LEU A 506 9.19 -6.71 26.66
CA LEU A 506 10.20 -5.80 27.20
C LEU A 506 11.45 -5.85 26.31
N LYS A 507 11.71 -4.77 25.55
CA LYS A 507 12.90 -4.61 24.70
C LYS A 507 13.68 -3.37 25.12
N ASN A 508 14.97 -3.53 25.43
CA ASN A 508 15.86 -2.43 25.80
C ASN A 508 15.26 -1.50 26.88
N ASP A 509 14.72 -2.09 27.96
CA ASP A 509 13.99 -1.43 29.06
C ASP A 509 12.66 -0.71 28.70
N ASP A 510 12.27 -0.72 27.43
CA ASP A 510 10.98 -0.20 26.95
C ASP A 510 9.94 -1.31 26.78
N VAL A 511 8.68 -0.95 26.95
CA VAL A 511 7.54 -1.89 26.87
C VAL A 511 6.79 -1.63 25.58
N GLU A 512 6.70 -2.67 24.75
CA GLU A 512 5.90 -2.68 23.53
C GLU A 512 4.62 -3.48 23.76
N LEU A 513 3.46 -2.86 23.55
CA LEU A 513 2.19 -3.57 23.39
C LEU A 513 1.87 -3.71 21.90
N CYS A 514 1.54 -4.91 21.46
CA CYS A 514 1.29 -5.21 20.06
C CYS A 514 -0.02 -5.99 19.85
N ILE A 515 -0.79 -5.56 18.86
CA ILE A 515 -1.82 -6.38 18.21
C ILE A 515 -1.20 -6.90 16.93
N TYR A 516 -0.79 -8.17 16.95
CA TYR A 516 -0.03 -8.82 15.89
C TYR A 516 -0.93 -9.63 14.97
N CYS A 517 -0.97 -9.26 13.69
CA CYS A 517 -1.65 -10.05 12.66
C CYS A 517 -0.73 -11.17 12.18
N VAL A 518 -1.02 -12.41 12.56
CA VAL A 518 -0.23 -13.58 12.15
C VAL A 518 -0.55 -14.01 10.71
N ASN A 519 -1.81 -13.84 10.30
CA ASN A 519 -2.30 -14.27 9.00
C ASN A 519 -3.17 -13.20 8.32
N PRO A 520 -2.64 -12.46 7.33
CA PRO A 520 -3.38 -11.41 6.63
C PRO A 520 -4.27 -11.93 5.48
N SER A 521 -4.30 -13.25 5.23
CA SER A 521 -4.92 -13.85 4.04
C SER A 521 -6.36 -13.42 3.79
N GLU A 522 -7.23 -13.48 4.81
CA GLU A 522 -8.65 -13.09 4.66
C GLU A 522 -8.83 -11.62 4.31
N LYS A 523 -7.93 -10.74 4.79
CA LYS A 523 -8.00 -9.30 4.51
C LYS A 523 -7.57 -9.03 3.07
N ILE A 524 -6.49 -9.67 2.64
CA ILE A 524 -6.02 -9.63 1.24
C ILE A 524 -7.12 -10.16 0.32
N LYS A 525 -7.71 -11.31 0.64
CA LYS A 525 -8.81 -11.91 -0.11
C LYS A 525 -10.01 -10.97 -0.24
N GLY A 526 -10.42 -10.32 0.86
CA GLY A 526 -11.53 -9.37 0.89
C GLY A 526 -11.35 -8.16 -0.04
N ILE A 527 -10.11 -7.82 -0.42
CA ILE A 527 -9.80 -6.77 -1.40
C ILE A 527 -9.73 -7.35 -2.82
N VAL A 528 -9.02 -8.46 -2.98
CA VAL A 528 -8.79 -9.06 -4.30
C VAL A 528 -10.08 -9.62 -4.91
N ASP A 529 -11.02 -10.10 -4.10
CA ASP A 529 -12.32 -10.58 -4.59
C ASP A 529 -13.24 -9.45 -5.07
N LYS A 530 -12.96 -8.19 -4.69
CA LYS A 530 -13.70 -7.01 -5.18
C LYS A 530 -13.28 -6.61 -6.60
N VAL A 531 -12.08 -6.96 -7.03
CA VAL A 531 -11.56 -6.54 -8.33
C VAL A 531 -12.06 -7.43 -9.49
N LYS A 532 -11.75 -7.04 -10.74
CA LYS A 532 -12.05 -7.86 -11.92
C LYS A 532 -11.24 -9.14 -11.92
N ALA A 533 -9.93 -9.01 -11.78
CA ALA A 533 -8.97 -10.10 -11.86
C ALA A 533 -7.65 -9.69 -11.20
N SER A 534 -6.88 -10.67 -10.74
CA SER A 534 -5.55 -10.41 -10.19
C SER A 534 -4.52 -11.47 -10.58
N ILE A 535 -3.27 -11.02 -10.72
CA ILE A 535 -2.11 -11.89 -10.87
C ILE A 535 -1.11 -11.61 -9.76
N PHE A 536 -0.74 -12.67 -9.04
CA PHE A 536 0.37 -12.67 -8.09
C PHE A 536 1.57 -13.32 -8.79
N PHE A 537 2.63 -12.57 -9.05
CA PHE A 537 3.76 -13.10 -9.79
C PHE A 537 5.10 -12.79 -9.12
N SER A 538 5.97 -13.80 -9.07
CA SER A 538 7.27 -13.71 -8.42
C SER A 538 8.18 -14.84 -8.92
N ALA A 539 9.49 -14.63 -8.86
CA ALA A 539 10.47 -15.69 -9.16
C ALA A 539 10.52 -16.77 -8.07
N THR A 540 10.25 -16.37 -6.84
CA THR A 540 10.35 -17.20 -5.63
C THR A 540 8.96 -17.49 -5.04
N LEU A 541 7.94 -17.62 -5.87
CA LEU A 541 6.57 -17.95 -5.42
C LEU A 541 6.39 -19.46 -5.19
N GLU A 542 7.31 -20.06 -4.42
CA GLU A 542 7.33 -21.50 -4.14
C GLU A 542 7.62 -21.73 -2.64
N PRO A 543 6.92 -22.64 -1.94
CA PRO A 543 5.87 -23.53 -2.44
C PRO A 543 4.52 -22.83 -2.62
N PHE A 544 3.79 -23.17 -3.70
CA PHE A 544 2.47 -22.60 -3.97
C PHE A 544 1.50 -22.75 -2.79
N HIS A 545 1.50 -23.89 -2.08
CA HIS A 545 0.62 -24.09 -0.93
C HIS A 545 0.80 -23.00 0.14
N TYR A 546 2.05 -22.60 0.44
CA TYR A 546 2.35 -21.54 1.40
C TYR A 546 1.80 -20.19 0.93
N PHE A 547 2.20 -19.78 -0.28
CA PHE A 547 1.87 -18.45 -0.78
C PHE A 547 0.40 -18.28 -1.09
N ILE A 548 -0.25 -19.27 -1.69
CA ILE A 548 -1.69 -19.23 -1.99
C ILE A 548 -2.47 -19.09 -0.68
N LYS A 549 -2.16 -19.92 0.33
CA LYS A 549 -2.81 -19.85 1.64
C LYS A 549 -2.58 -18.50 2.33
N SER A 550 -1.35 -17.98 2.32
CA SER A 550 -1.02 -16.71 2.99
C SER A 550 -1.50 -15.46 2.25
N LEU A 551 -1.71 -15.52 0.94
CA LEU A 551 -2.14 -14.39 0.10
C LEU A 551 -3.64 -14.40 -0.20
N GLY A 552 -4.42 -15.19 0.53
CA GLY A 552 -5.89 -15.20 0.39
C GLY A 552 -6.42 -15.96 -0.83
N GLY A 553 -5.60 -16.82 -1.43
CA GLY A 553 -6.00 -17.73 -2.48
C GLY A 553 -6.55 -19.06 -1.97
N SER A 554 -7.00 -19.88 -2.90
CA SER A 554 -7.69 -21.16 -2.68
C SER A 554 -7.10 -22.28 -3.53
N SER A 555 -7.58 -23.51 -3.31
CA SER A 555 -7.20 -24.66 -4.13
C SER A 555 -7.52 -24.46 -5.62
N ASP A 556 -8.59 -23.72 -5.90
CA ASP A 556 -9.23 -23.65 -7.21
C ASP A 556 -8.66 -22.52 -8.08
N ASP A 557 -7.85 -21.64 -7.48
CA ASP A 557 -7.18 -20.55 -8.20
C ASP A 557 -6.12 -21.09 -9.16
N TYR A 558 -6.01 -20.43 -10.31
CA TYR A 558 -5.07 -20.82 -11.36
C TYR A 558 -3.63 -20.71 -10.87
N ARG A 559 -2.79 -21.63 -11.36
CA ARG A 559 -1.37 -21.70 -11.02
C ARG A 559 -0.57 -21.95 -12.28
N ILE A 560 0.51 -21.22 -12.43
CA ILE A 560 1.45 -21.45 -13.53
C ILE A 560 2.87 -21.43 -13.01
N ARG A 561 3.62 -22.49 -13.34
CA ARG A 561 5.06 -22.59 -13.10
C ARG A 561 5.78 -22.55 -14.42
N LEU A 562 6.50 -21.46 -14.65
CA LEU A 562 7.29 -21.31 -15.86
C LEU A 562 8.68 -21.90 -15.64
N SER A 563 9.16 -22.62 -16.64
CA SER A 563 10.54 -23.11 -16.65
C SER A 563 11.52 -21.94 -16.75
N SER A 564 12.69 -22.08 -16.13
CA SER A 564 13.76 -21.11 -16.35
C SER A 564 14.10 -21.04 -17.85
N PRO A 565 14.26 -19.85 -18.43
CA PRO A 565 14.79 -19.72 -19.79
C PRO A 565 16.27 -20.13 -19.87
N PHE A 566 16.93 -20.24 -18.71
CA PHE A 566 18.34 -20.53 -18.58
C PHE A 566 18.71 -22.00 -18.87
N PRO A 567 19.76 -22.27 -19.68
CA PRO A 567 20.29 -23.62 -19.89
C PRO A 567 20.82 -24.24 -18.59
N LYS A 568 20.49 -25.50 -18.32
CA LYS A 568 20.91 -26.16 -17.06
C LYS A 568 22.43 -26.28 -16.95
N GLU A 569 23.09 -26.38 -18.09
CA GLU A 569 24.54 -26.57 -18.24
C GLU A 569 25.33 -25.32 -17.83
N ASN A 570 24.67 -24.16 -17.78
CA ASN A 570 25.31 -22.90 -17.44
C ASN A 570 25.35 -22.64 -15.91
N LEU A 571 24.72 -23.51 -15.07
CA LEU A 571 24.76 -23.40 -13.61
C LEU A 571 25.28 -24.67 -12.96
N GLU A 572 26.45 -24.58 -12.36
CA GLU A 572 26.96 -25.65 -11.50
C GLU A 572 26.51 -25.41 -10.06
N VAL A 573 25.83 -26.38 -9.47
CA VAL A 573 25.40 -26.30 -8.07
C VAL A 573 26.13 -27.35 -7.26
N TYR A 574 26.83 -26.92 -6.22
CA TYR A 574 27.55 -27.77 -5.30
C TYR A 574 26.90 -27.73 -3.92
N LEU A 575 27.00 -28.84 -3.20
CA LEU A 575 26.53 -28.95 -1.82
C LEU A 575 27.63 -29.51 -0.92
N TYR A 576 28.01 -28.74 0.09
CA TYR A 576 28.85 -29.17 1.19
C TYR A 576 28.02 -29.33 2.46
N ALA A 577 28.04 -30.53 3.06
CA ALA A 577 27.21 -30.87 4.21
C ALA A 577 27.80 -30.39 5.56
N GLY A 578 28.15 -29.10 5.64
CA GLY A 578 28.63 -28.47 6.87
C GLY A 578 27.49 -28.20 7.88
N ASN A 579 27.75 -28.31 9.18
CA ASN A 579 26.72 -27.98 10.18
C ASN A 579 26.83 -26.51 10.62
N THR A 580 25.85 -25.68 10.25
CA THR A 580 25.84 -24.25 10.58
C THR A 580 24.88 -23.90 11.72
N ARG A 581 24.35 -24.88 12.47
CA ARG A 581 23.45 -24.62 13.62
C ARG A 581 24.21 -23.94 14.75
N TYR A 582 23.54 -23.07 15.51
CA TYR A 582 24.15 -22.23 16.55
C TYR A 582 25.11 -22.98 17.49
N LYS A 583 24.74 -24.19 17.93
CA LYS A 583 25.55 -25.02 18.85
C LYS A 583 26.85 -25.58 18.23
N GLN A 584 26.92 -25.73 16.91
CA GLN A 584 28.05 -26.36 16.20
C GLN A 584 28.81 -25.38 15.31
N ARG A 585 28.21 -24.23 14.95
CA ARG A 585 28.71 -23.32 13.92
C ARG A 585 30.10 -22.78 14.17
N GLU A 586 30.53 -22.62 15.43
CA GLU A 586 31.90 -22.17 15.75
C GLU A 586 32.93 -23.27 15.50
N ARG A 587 32.62 -24.51 15.89
CA ARG A 587 33.48 -25.67 15.69
C ARG A 587 33.67 -26.00 14.20
N THR A 588 32.62 -25.83 13.40
CA THR A 588 32.63 -26.17 11.97
C THR A 588 33.13 -25.03 11.07
N LEU A 589 33.21 -23.80 11.59
CA LEU A 589 33.59 -22.61 10.82
C LEU A 589 34.92 -22.75 10.08
N PRO A 590 36.02 -23.28 10.66
CA PRO A 590 37.27 -23.42 9.93
C PRO A 590 37.16 -24.34 8.71
N SER A 591 36.43 -25.45 8.85
CA SER A 591 36.19 -26.39 7.75
C SER A 591 35.31 -25.76 6.65
N ILE A 592 34.31 -24.98 7.04
CA ILE A 592 33.47 -24.21 6.12
C ILE A 592 34.31 -23.19 5.35
N CYS A 593 35.15 -22.40 6.02
CA CYS A 593 36.01 -21.41 5.37
C CYS A 593 37.02 -22.05 4.41
N ASN A 594 37.57 -23.22 4.75
CA ASN A 594 38.44 -23.98 3.85
C ASN A 594 37.72 -24.41 2.58
N GLU A 595 36.47 -24.88 2.68
CA GLU A 595 35.69 -25.25 1.50
C GLU A 595 35.30 -24.02 0.66
N ILE A 596 34.96 -22.90 1.30
CA ILE A 596 34.72 -21.62 0.60
C ILE A 596 35.96 -21.22 -0.22
N ASN A 597 37.14 -21.21 0.40
CA ASN A 597 38.39 -20.86 -0.27
C ASN A 597 38.72 -21.84 -1.41
N LYS A 598 38.52 -23.15 -1.20
CA LYS A 598 38.73 -24.16 -2.24
C LYS A 598 37.81 -23.92 -3.44
N PHE A 599 36.52 -23.71 -3.20
CA PHE A 599 35.53 -23.47 -4.24
C PHE A 599 35.82 -22.22 -5.07
N ILE A 600 36.21 -21.11 -4.41
CA ILE A 600 36.55 -19.85 -5.07
C ILE A 600 37.86 -19.96 -5.87
N ARG A 601 38.84 -20.75 -5.42
CA ARG A 601 40.12 -20.93 -6.13
C ARG A 601 40.02 -21.79 -7.38
N GLU A 602 38.99 -22.62 -7.52
CA GLU A 602 38.81 -23.46 -8.70
C GLU A 602 38.50 -22.66 -9.96
N VAL A 603 37.80 -21.54 -9.84
CA VAL A 603 37.49 -20.64 -10.94
C VAL A 603 37.63 -19.21 -10.43
N GLU A 604 38.60 -18.46 -10.95
CA GLU A 604 38.76 -17.06 -10.54
C GLU A 604 37.65 -16.18 -11.08
N GLY A 605 37.16 -15.28 -10.24
CA GLY A 605 36.19 -14.27 -10.61
C GLY A 605 35.55 -13.64 -9.39
N ASN A 606 34.43 -12.94 -9.64
CA ASN A 606 33.68 -12.26 -8.62
C ASN A 606 32.70 -13.19 -7.88
N TYR A 607 32.75 -13.19 -6.55
CA TYR A 607 31.89 -14.01 -5.69
C TYR A 607 31.18 -13.20 -4.61
N MET A 608 29.97 -13.65 -4.27
CA MET A 608 29.26 -13.21 -3.06
C MET A 608 29.07 -14.38 -2.09
N VAL A 609 29.51 -14.22 -0.85
CA VAL A 609 29.35 -15.21 0.22
C VAL A 609 28.34 -14.69 1.23
N PHE A 610 27.19 -15.36 1.33
CA PHE A 610 26.09 -14.96 2.18
C PHE A 610 26.08 -15.74 3.49
N PHE A 611 26.18 -15.01 4.60
CA PHE A 611 26.17 -15.55 5.96
C PHE A 611 24.83 -15.29 6.68
N PRO A 612 24.44 -16.13 7.65
CA PRO A 612 23.18 -15.99 8.40
C PRO A 612 23.14 -14.79 9.37
N SER A 613 24.29 -14.26 9.78
CA SER A 613 24.37 -13.08 10.66
C SER A 613 25.69 -12.33 10.50
N TYR A 614 25.69 -11.04 10.85
CA TYR A 614 26.90 -10.21 10.90
C TYR A 614 27.97 -10.83 11.80
N GLU A 615 27.59 -11.31 12.99
CA GLU A 615 28.52 -11.97 13.91
C GLU A 615 29.24 -13.16 13.27
N TYR A 616 28.52 -14.01 12.52
CA TYR A 616 29.13 -15.17 11.88
C TYR A 616 29.98 -14.79 10.66
N MET A 617 29.55 -13.75 9.93
CA MET A 617 30.32 -13.16 8.82
C MET A 617 31.65 -12.59 9.29
N TYR A 618 31.68 -11.83 10.39
CA TYR A 618 32.92 -11.26 10.94
C TYR A 618 33.87 -12.36 11.41
N LYS A 619 33.36 -13.38 12.11
CA LYS A 619 34.15 -14.56 12.48
C LYS A 619 34.74 -15.25 11.24
N ALA A 620 33.96 -15.42 10.17
CA ALA A 620 34.45 -16.02 8.92
C ALA A 620 35.49 -15.15 8.21
N TYR A 621 35.31 -13.83 8.21
CA TYR A 621 36.28 -12.87 7.66
C TYR A 621 37.65 -13.01 8.32
N ASP A 622 37.69 -13.18 9.64
CA ASP A 622 38.94 -13.36 10.38
C ASP A 622 39.71 -14.61 9.96
N PHE A 623 39.02 -15.69 9.55
CA PHE A 623 39.66 -16.87 8.96
C PHE A 623 40.03 -16.67 7.49
N LEU A 624 39.14 -16.07 6.69
CA LEU A 624 39.32 -15.94 5.25
C LEU A 624 40.45 -14.97 4.89
N LYS A 625 40.68 -13.92 5.69
CA LYS A 625 41.78 -12.96 5.48
C LYS A 625 43.18 -13.59 5.60
N GLU A 626 43.30 -14.76 6.25
CA GLU A 626 44.55 -15.50 6.32
C GLU A 626 44.82 -16.34 5.05
N CYS A 627 43.77 -16.67 4.30
CA CYS A 627 43.81 -17.59 3.15
C CYS A 627 43.57 -16.90 1.80
N ILE A 628 42.98 -15.71 1.80
CA ILE A 628 42.57 -14.93 0.64
C ILE A 628 43.21 -13.55 0.75
N SER A 629 43.70 -13.03 -0.37
CA SER A 629 44.35 -11.72 -0.41
C SER A 629 43.37 -10.59 -0.06
N LEU A 630 43.80 -9.66 0.80
CA LEU A 630 42.96 -8.60 1.37
C LEU A 630 42.41 -7.63 0.32
N ASP A 631 43.14 -7.41 -0.76
CA ASP A 631 42.73 -6.58 -1.91
C ASP A 631 41.50 -7.15 -2.64
N ARG A 632 41.24 -8.44 -2.52
CA ARG A 632 40.07 -9.12 -3.10
C ARG A 632 38.91 -9.27 -2.12
N LEU A 633 39.13 -9.08 -0.81
CA LEU A 633 38.14 -9.41 0.21
C LEU A 633 37.37 -8.17 0.64
N MET A 634 36.06 -8.17 0.42
CA MET A 634 35.16 -7.07 0.79
C MET A 634 34.18 -7.54 1.85
N ILE A 635 33.79 -6.66 2.77
CA ILE A 635 32.85 -6.98 3.84
C ILE A 635 31.72 -5.95 3.93
N GLN A 636 30.50 -6.44 4.04
CA GLN A 636 29.33 -5.61 4.29
C GLN A 636 29.39 -5.01 5.70
N SER A 637 29.15 -3.70 5.82
CA SER A 637 28.91 -3.02 7.10
C SER A 637 27.42 -2.95 7.40
N GLY A 638 27.06 -2.93 8.68
CA GLY A 638 25.67 -2.83 9.16
C GLY A 638 25.00 -1.51 8.80
N ASP A 639 25.78 -0.43 8.69
CA ASP A 639 25.30 0.95 8.59
C ASP A 639 25.55 1.58 7.20
N MET A 640 25.54 0.76 6.14
CA MET A 640 25.71 1.27 4.77
C MET A 640 24.48 2.04 4.30
N ASP A 641 24.67 3.32 3.98
CA ASP A 641 23.69 4.11 3.22
C ASP A 641 23.64 3.68 1.74
N GLU A 642 22.73 4.27 0.95
CA GLU A 642 22.59 3.91 -0.47
C GLU A 642 23.84 4.23 -1.29
N GLU A 643 24.54 5.32 -0.99
CA GLU A 643 25.78 5.70 -1.70
C GLU A 643 26.91 4.69 -1.41
N ALA A 644 27.06 4.26 -0.15
CA ALA A 644 28.02 3.23 0.23
C ALA A 644 27.70 1.89 -0.40
N LYS A 645 26.41 1.52 -0.51
CA LYS A 645 25.99 0.29 -1.22
C LYS A 645 26.35 0.37 -2.69
N GLU A 646 26.10 1.48 -3.35
CA GLU A 646 26.43 1.65 -4.77
C GLU A 646 27.94 1.56 -5.00
N LYS A 647 28.76 2.21 -4.16
CA LYS A 647 30.23 2.08 -4.19
C LYS A 647 30.67 0.62 -4.00
N PHE A 648 30.08 -0.09 -3.04
CA PHE A 648 30.36 -1.52 -2.81
C PHE A 648 30.06 -2.39 -4.03
N LEU A 649 29.02 -2.07 -4.80
CA LEU A 649 28.66 -2.81 -6.00
C LEU A 649 29.51 -2.46 -7.21
N ASN A 650 29.94 -1.20 -7.32
CA ASN A 650 30.79 -0.75 -8.42
C ASN A 650 32.16 -1.45 -8.43
N GLU A 651 32.65 -1.90 -7.27
CA GLU A 651 33.86 -2.72 -7.15
C GLU A 651 33.78 -4.07 -7.90
N PHE A 652 32.59 -4.60 -8.16
CA PHE A 652 32.42 -5.81 -8.97
C PHE A 652 32.66 -5.57 -10.47
N SER A 653 32.77 -4.31 -10.89
CA SER A 653 33.08 -3.94 -12.27
C SER A 653 34.60 -3.85 -12.49
N GLY A 654 35.08 -4.29 -13.65
CA GLY A 654 36.49 -4.12 -14.05
C GLY A 654 37.43 -5.29 -13.74
N GLY A 655 36.92 -6.50 -13.53
CA GLY A 655 37.75 -7.73 -13.53
C GLY A 655 38.66 -7.92 -12.30
N ARG A 656 38.30 -7.33 -11.15
CA ARG A 656 39.09 -7.37 -9.91
C ARG A 656 39.01 -8.70 -9.14
N ASN A 657 38.15 -9.63 -9.57
CA ASN A 657 37.94 -10.94 -8.95
C ASN A 657 37.64 -10.85 -7.43
N ASN A 658 36.75 -9.92 -7.09
CA ASN A 658 36.38 -9.55 -5.74
C ASN A 658 35.46 -10.57 -5.07
N ILE A 659 35.60 -10.71 -3.76
CA ILE A 659 34.85 -11.64 -2.91
C ILE A 659 34.18 -10.81 -1.83
N ALA A 660 32.87 -10.60 -1.97
CA ALA A 660 32.09 -9.91 -0.96
C ALA A 660 31.50 -10.88 0.06
N LEU A 661 31.74 -10.61 1.33
CA LEU A 661 31.06 -11.24 2.44
C LEU A 661 29.85 -10.37 2.82
N CYS A 662 28.66 -10.95 2.73
CA CYS A 662 27.39 -10.27 2.96
C CYS A 662 26.48 -11.07 3.90
N VAL A 663 25.47 -10.42 4.45
CA VAL A 663 24.42 -11.08 5.25
C VAL A 663 23.24 -11.46 4.37
N MET A 664 22.73 -12.69 4.57
CA MET A 664 21.58 -13.23 3.86
C MET A 664 20.27 -12.52 4.26
N GLY A 665 19.43 -12.18 3.28
CA GLY A 665 18.22 -11.38 3.50
C GLY A 665 18.49 -9.89 3.73
N GLY A 666 19.72 -9.41 3.50
CA GLY A 666 20.05 -7.99 3.46
C GLY A 666 19.88 -7.39 2.05
N SER A 667 20.14 -6.08 1.93
CA SER A 667 20.00 -5.31 0.67
C SER A 667 20.70 -5.96 -0.54
N PHE A 668 21.88 -6.54 -0.33
CA PHE A 668 22.68 -7.18 -1.39
C PHE A 668 22.09 -8.50 -1.89
N SER A 669 21.29 -9.21 -1.09
CA SER A 669 20.62 -10.44 -1.52
C SER A 669 19.34 -10.19 -2.33
N GLU A 670 18.78 -8.98 -2.24
CA GLU A 670 17.42 -8.69 -2.71
C GLU A 670 17.29 -7.56 -3.74
N GLY A 671 18.20 -6.58 -3.77
CA GLY A 671 18.02 -5.31 -4.49
C GLY A 671 19.08 -4.96 -5.54
N VAL A 672 20.00 -5.88 -5.85
CA VAL A 672 21.19 -5.61 -6.66
C VAL A 672 21.15 -6.35 -7.99
N ASP A 673 21.68 -5.73 -9.05
CA ASP A 673 21.85 -6.32 -10.38
C ASP A 673 23.32 -6.34 -10.84
N LEU A 674 23.91 -7.54 -10.93
CA LEU A 674 25.30 -7.78 -11.33
C LEU A 674 25.33 -8.84 -12.46
N PRO A 675 25.02 -8.46 -13.71
CA PRO A 675 24.97 -9.40 -14.84
C PRO A 675 26.36 -9.84 -15.33
N GLY A 676 26.41 -11.04 -15.91
CA GLY A 676 27.61 -11.58 -16.57
C GLY A 676 28.81 -11.76 -15.63
N GLU A 677 30.00 -11.35 -16.09
CA GLU A 677 31.26 -11.49 -15.34
C GLU A 677 31.31 -10.67 -14.04
N LYS A 678 30.33 -9.76 -13.83
CA LYS A 678 30.22 -9.02 -12.57
C LYS A 678 29.89 -9.94 -11.39
N LEU A 679 29.29 -11.11 -11.57
CA LEU A 679 29.10 -12.07 -10.49
C LEU A 679 29.05 -13.50 -11.03
N ILE A 680 30.15 -14.23 -10.93
CA ILE A 680 30.26 -15.59 -11.49
C ILE A 680 29.88 -16.69 -10.50
N GLY A 681 29.68 -16.35 -9.22
CA GLY A 681 29.24 -17.34 -8.26
C GLY A 681 28.76 -16.77 -6.93
N ALA A 682 28.00 -17.60 -6.22
CA ALA A 682 27.52 -17.29 -4.88
C ALA A 682 27.70 -18.49 -3.95
N VAL A 683 28.04 -18.20 -2.71
CA VAL A 683 28.16 -19.19 -1.64
C VAL A 683 27.10 -18.89 -0.58
N ILE A 684 26.28 -19.87 -0.27
CA ILE A 684 25.18 -19.76 0.68
C ILE A 684 25.54 -20.53 1.94
N VAL A 685 25.89 -19.82 3.02
CA VAL A 685 26.21 -20.42 4.30
C VAL A 685 24.94 -20.52 5.14
N GLY A 686 24.48 -21.75 5.39
CA GLY A 686 23.22 -22.04 6.07
C GLY A 686 22.01 -22.04 5.14
N VAL A 687 20.81 -22.05 5.74
CA VAL A 687 19.51 -22.13 5.02
C VAL A 687 18.64 -20.86 5.16
N GLY A 688 19.26 -19.72 5.46
CA GLY A 688 18.57 -18.42 5.49
C GLY A 688 17.53 -18.24 6.60
N TYR A 689 17.56 -19.06 7.65
CA TYR A 689 16.60 -19.00 8.75
C TYR A 689 16.40 -17.56 9.27
N PRO A 690 15.14 -17.08 9.38
CA PRO A 690 14.84 -15.86 10.10
C PRO A 690 15.40 -15.89 11.53
N LYS A 691 15.68 -14.71 12.08
CA LYS A 691 16.03 -14.57 13.49
C LYS A 691 14.86 -15.09 14.34
N ILE A 692 15.18 -15.85 15.39
CA ILE A 692 14.18 -16.27 16.38
C ILE A 692 13.64 -15.01 17.06
N SER A 693 12.32 -14.87 17.05
CA SER A 693 11.59 -13.76 17.68
C SER A 693 10.24 -14.26 18.19
N LEU A 694 9.62 -13.50 19.09
CA LEU A 694 8.26 -13.78 19.56
C LEU A 694 7.29 -13.95 18.39
N GLU A 695 7.30 -13.01 17.44
CA GLU A 695 6.46 -13.07 16.23
C GLU A 695 6.63 -14.37 15.43
N ARG A 696 7.86 -14.89 15.30
CA ARG A 696 8.12 -16.16 14.62
C ARG A 696 7.59 -17.36 15.41
N GLU A 697 7.64 -17.31 16.73
CA GLU A 697 7.01 -18.33 17.57
C GLU A 697 5.49 -18.27 17.48
N LEU A 698 4.88 -17.07 17.42
CA LEU A 698 3.44 -16.90 17.23
C LEU A 698 2.97 -17.41 15.86
N ILE A 699 3.74 -17.17 14.79
CA ILE A 699 3.47 -17.78 13.47
C ILE A 699 3.51 -19.30 13.57
N LYS A 700 4.54 -19.84 14.24
CA LYS A 700 4.67 -21.29 14.41
C LYS A 700 3.49 -21.89 15.17
N GLU A 701 3.07 -21.25 16.25
CA GLU A 701 1.93 -21.67 17.05
C GLU A 701 0.62 -21.63 16.26
N TYR A 702 0.36 -20.53 15.54
CA TYR A 702 -0.88 -20.36 14.77
C TYR A 702 -1.07 -21.44 13.70
N TYR A 703 -0.02 -21.78 12.95
CA TYR A 703 -0.11 -22.75 11.86
C TYR A 703 0.05 -24.22 12.33
N ASN A 704 0.27 -24.46 13.63
CA ASN A 704 0.39 -25.79 14.24
C ASN A 704 1.35 -26.72 13.46
N SER A 705 0.82 -27.72 12.75
CA SER A 705 1.59 -28.71 12.00
C SER A 705 2.42 -28.11 10.86
N ASP A 706 1.95 -27.03 10.24
CA ASP A 706 2.67 -26.28 9.21
C ASP A 706 3.62 -25.21 9.81
N GLY A 707 3.60 -25.04 11.14
CA GLY A 707 4.21 -23.93 11.86
C GLY A 707 5.70 -23.72 11.59
N ASP A 708 6.50 -24.78 11.71
CA ASP A 708 7.95 -24.70 11.44
C ASP A 708 8.24 -24.33 9.98
N ALA A 709 7.43 -24.85 9.05
CA ALA A 709 7.60 -24.59 7.63
C ALA A 709 7.28 -23.13 7.27
N PHE A 710 6.14 -22.62 7.77
CA PHE A 710 5.63 -21.28 7.49
C PHE A 710 6.44 -20.18 8.20
N SER A 711 6.92 -20.46 9.41
CA SER A 711 7.66 -19.50 10.23
C SER A 711 9.13 -19.40 9.82
N TYR A 712 9.78 -20.54 9.54
CA TYR A 712 11.24 -20.61 9.39
C TYR A 712 11.71 -21.15 8.03
N ILE A 713 11.23 -22.33 7.60
CA ILE A 713 11.79 -23.03 6.43
C ILE A 713 11.51 -22.29 5.13
N TYR A 714 10.25 -22.00 4.81
CA TYR A 714 9.90 -21.35 3.54
C TYR A 714 10.46 -19.92 3.43
N PRO A 715 10.33 -19.05 4.47
CA PRO A 715 11.00 -17.75 4.43
C PRO A 715 12.52 -17.85 4.26
N GLY A 716 13.16 -18.83 4.90
CA GLY A 716 14.60 -19.04 4.76
C GLY A 716 15.00 -19.48 3.34
N MET A 717 14.28 -20.44 2.77
CA MET A 717 14.53 -20.91 1.41
C MET A 717 14.24 -19.83 0.35
N ASN A 718 13.29 -18.94 0.58
CA ASN A 718 13.07 -17.79 -0.30
C ASN A 718 14.30 -16.88 -0.35
N LYS A 719 14.92 -16.58 0.80
CA LYS A 719 16.18 -15.80 0.85
C LYS A 719 17.31 -16.50 0.12
N VAL A 720 17.42 -17.82 0.27
CA VAL A 720 18.40 -18.64 -0.48
C VAL A 720 18.17 -18.49 -1.98
N MET A 721 16.93 -18.66 -2.46
CA MET A 721 16.61 -18.55 -3.88
C MET A 721 16.82 -17.14 -4.44
N GLN A 722 16.52 -16.10 -3.68
CA GLN A 722 16.79 -14.71 -4.06
C GLN A 722 18.30 -14.43 -4.20
N ALA A 723 19.12 -14.97 -3.30
CA ALA A 723 20.58 -14.84 -3.34
C ALA A 723 21.17 -15.62 -4.52
N VAL A 724 20.71 -16.84 -4.76
CA VAL A 724 21.15 -17.65 -5.92
C VAL A 724 20.72 -17.01 -7.24
N GLY A 725 19.51 -16.44 -7.31
CA GLY A 725 19.00 -15.72 -8.48
C GLY A 725 19.78 -14.45 -8.85
N ARG A 726 20.82 -14.07 -8.09
CA ARG A 726 21.74 -12.97 -8.44
C ARG A 726 22.82 -13.39 -9.43
N VAL A 727 23.24 -14.65 -9.38
CA VAL A 727 24.34 -15.16 -10.22
C VAL A 727 23.91 -15.31 -11.68
N ILE A 728 22.59 -15.47 -11.93
CA ILE A 728 22.06 -15.73 -13.26
C ILE A 728 20.96 -14.72 -13.59
N ARG A 729 21.21 -13.89 -14.60
CA ARG A 729 20.30 -12.84 -15.07
C ARG A 729 19.91 -13.01 -16.54
N THR A 730 20.87 -13.40 -17.37
CA THR A 730 20.70 -13.59 -18.81
C THR A 730 20.77 -15.07 -19.19
N GLU A 731 20.32 -15.42 -20.40
CA GLU A 731 20.39 -16.79 -20.93
C GLU A 731 21.84 -17.25 -21.18
N GLU A 732 22.79 -16.31 -21.28
CA GLU A 732 24.20 -16.55 -21.61
C GLU A 732 25.11 -16.59 -20.37
N ASP A 733 24.63 -16.11 -19.21
CA ASP A 733 25.41 -16.08 -17.98
C ASP A 733 25.88 -17.50 -17.61
N LYS A 734 27.07 -17.63 -17.02
CA LYS A 734 27.54 -18.88 -16.45
C LYS A 734 27.88 -18.67 -14.99
N GLY A 735 27.38 -19.55 -14.14
CA GLY A 735 27.39 -19.35 -12.70
C GLY A 735 27.75 -20.62 -11.93
N ARG A 736 28.34 -20.43 -10.75
CA ARG A 736 28.61 -21.52 -9.81
C ARG A 736 28.04 -21.21 -8.43
N ILE A 737 27.29 -22.13 -7.85
CA ILE A 737 26.68 -21.99 -6.53
C ILE A 737 27.27 -23.03 -5.59
N LEU A 738 27.63 -22.62 -4.37
CA LEU A 738 27.95 -23.54 -3.29
C LEU A 738 26.95 -23.36 -2.15
N LEU A 739 26.18 -24.40 -1.88
CA LEU A 739 25.30 -24.49 -0.72
C LEU A 739 26.07 -25.15 0.43
N ILE A 740 26.06 -24.54 1.61
CA ILE A 740 26.76 -25.05 2.81
C ILE A 740 25.75 -25.22 3.93
N ASP A 741 25.15 -26.41 4.04
CA ASP A 741 24.39 -26.85 5.23
C ASP A 741 24.04 -28.34 5.10
N ASP A 742 24.12 -29.12 6.18
CA ASP A 742 23.62 -30.50 6.20
C ASP A 742 22.09 -30.60 6.00
N ARG A 743 21.33 -29.54 6.32
CA ARG A 743 19.86 -29.50 6.21
C ARG A 743 19.36 -29.65 4.79
N TYR A 744 20.13 -29.21 3.79
CA TYR A 744 19.79 -29.40 2.37
C TYR A 744 19.68 -30.88 1.97
N LEU A 745 20.24 -31.81 2.75
CA LEU A 745 20.11 -33.25 2.54
C LEU A 745 18.77 -33.81 3.05
N SER A 746 18.07 -33.08 3.92
CA SER A 746 16.79 -33.52 4.46
C SER A 746 15.64 -33.21 3.50
N ARG A 747 14.62 -34.06 3.51
CA ARG A 747 13.46 -33.99 2.60
C ARG A 747 12.78 -32.61 2.60
N ALA A 748 12.64 -32.01 3.78
CA ALA A 748 11.99 -30.71 3.95
C ALA A 748 12.67 -29.56 3.19
N TYR A 749 13.96 -29.68 2.87
CA TYR A 749 14.70 -28.65 2.13
C TYR A 749 14.99 -29.10 0.69
N SER A 750 15.31 -30.38 0.47
CA SER A 750 15.64 -30.87 -0.87
C SER A 750 14.46 -30.75 -1.84
N GLU A 751 13.22 -30.90 -1.36
CA GLU A 751 12.00 -30.71 -2.18
C GLU A 751 11.76 -29.24 -2.56
N LEU A 752 12.36 -28.29 -1.84
CA LEU A 752 12.25 -26.85 -2.11
C LEU A 752 13.34 -26.32 -3.06
N LEU A 753 14.37 -27.12 -3.32
CA LEU A 753 15.39 -26.78 -4.31
C LEU A 753 14.83 -26.99 -5.72
N PRO A 754 15.17 -26.12 -6.70
CA PRO A 754 14.73 -26.29 -8.07
C PRO A 754 15.12 -27.67 -8.62
N SER A 755 14.14 -28.44 -9.11
CA SER A 755 14.36 -29.79 -9.67
C SER A 755 15.29 -29.81 -10.89
N GLN A 756 15.53 -28.65 -11.49
CA GLN A 756 16.45 -28.46 -12.60
C GLN A 756 17.93 -28.36 -12.18
N TRP A 757 18.24 -28.18 -10.89
CA TRP A 757 19.61 -28.11 -10.39
C TRP A 757 20.24 -29.51 -10.32
N ASN A 758 21.37 -29.69 -11.01
CA ASN A 758 22.19 -30.88 -10.85
C ASN A 758 23.17 -30.64 -9.68
N ILE A 759 22.81 -31.13 -8.49
CA ILE A 759 23.58 -30.86 -7.27
C ILE A 759 24.73 -31.84 -7.13
N ILE A 760 25.96 -31.33 -7.18
CA ILE A 760 27.20 -32.09 -7.01
C ILE A 760 27.62 -32.02 -5.53
N LYS A 761 27.66 -33.17 -4.86
CA LYS A 761 28.10 -33.24 -3.46
C LYS A 761 29.61 -33.10 -3.35
N ARG A 762 30.07 -32.35 -2.35
CA ARG A 762 31.48 -32.12 -2.03
C ARG A 762 31.86 -32.67 -0.68
#